data_AF-A0A090EBE8-F1
#
_entry.id   AF-A0A090EBE8-F1
#
_cell.length_a   1.000
_cell.length_b   1.000
_cell.length_c   1.000
_cell.angle_alpha   90.00
_cell.angle_beta   90.00
_cell.angle_gamma   90.00
#
_symmetry.space_group_name_H-M   'P 1'
#
loop_
_entity.id
_entity.type
_entity.pdbx_description
1 polymer ?
#
loop_
_entity_poly.entity_id
_entity_poly.type
_entity_poly.pdbx_seq_one_letter_code
_entity_poly.pdbx_strand_id
1 'polypeptide(L)'
;MNDLYGELNRWFSDALRALVAAGQGPVEWLHRPSPPVQLLLCTMLVWLVLTWMTRTRSPTLKGDTASGTVEGSPVETALQCLVAIGRHYGIDLSPERIKHDFALRPDDDITRLLPKIARSSGMRSRKLKVGWKDLQRLGEAYPVIARLTNGNSVILLGFNDNKVGVLDPLADCLDVLPLDKATFCRKWTGELLLLRRTFALGDESRPFGFTWFLPEVIRNGAMFRDIAVAAVALQVLALALPIFIQITVDKVLVHQAYTTLAVLAIGVSAAVLFDAIFNYLRRILLVYASARIDVRTSIRTFARLLSLPIDFFERASAGVITKHMQQVEKIREFLTGRLFLTLLDATSLLVIVPLLFLYSGRLAIMVLGFSALTACVIGGLIPLYRRKLRVLYDAEGQRQAYLVETIHGMETVKGLATEPLRQRDWDALCAQAAESRFDVGRISTSAQAVIGFLEKLLTVAVVGFGALLVFDNQMTVGALIAFNMLSGRVTTPLSQIVGLVQGYQEAGLSVRMLGNIMNRSPERPPNVRGLRPPIAGTVEFEHVIFRYSESAPPALNDVSLTIPAGSVFGIVGRSGSGKSTLTRLMRGTYPIQHGSVRIDGHEIRELDLPHLRSNVGVVMQQCFLFRGTVRENIGATRPDATLEEIVHAATMAGADEFIKLLPQGYDTLLEEGGTNLSGGQQQRLSIARALLRQPRILILDEATSALDPESEAIVQANLARIAEGRTVVMVSHRLSSLVAADAIVVLDRGRIVDHGKHGELLSRCMTYRQLWNQQNRHLAR
;
A
#
# COMPACT_ATOMS: atom_id res chain seq x y z
N MET A 1 5.60 28.77 -12.54
CA MET A 1 5.54 28.33 -11.12
C MET A 1 6.92 27.95 -10.57
N ASN A 2 7.73 27.17 -11.29
CA ASN A 2 9.15 26.99 -10.93
C ASN A 2 9.95 28.30 -10.99
N ASP A 3 9.64 29.21 -11.93
CA ASP A 3 10.26 30.55 -11.97
C ASP A 3 9.85 31.43 -10.78
N LEU A 4 8.57 31.38 -10.39
CA LEU A 4 8.07 32.08 -9.22
C LEU A 4 8.72 31.57 -7.93
N TYR A 5 8.95 30.25 -7.82
CA TYR A 5 9.70 29.64 -6.71
C TYR A 5 11.18 30.06 -6.73
N GLY A 6 11.80 30.15 -7.90
CA GLY A 6 13.17 30.64 -8.06
C GLY A 6 13.33 32.13 -7.73
N GLU A 7 12.34 32.96 -8.06
CA GLU A 7 12.28 34.38 -7.67
C GLU A 7 11.98 34.56 -6.19
N LEU A 8 11.04 33.81 -5.63
CA LEU A 8 10.75 33.82 -4.19
C LEU A 8 11.94 33.34 -3.36
N ASN A 9 12.68 32.33 -3.82
CA ASN A 9 13.86 31.83 -3.12
C ASN A 9 15.03 32.84 -3.20
N ARG A 10 15.20 33.53 -4.34
CA ARG A 10 16.15 34.64 -4.46
C ARG A 10 15.78 35.78 -3.51
N TRP A 11 14.52 36.22 -3.55
CA TRP A 11 13.98 37.27 -2.69
C TRP A 11 14.11 36.90 -1.20
N PHE A 12 13.83 35.66 -0.82
CA PHE A 12 13.99 35.16 0.54
C PHE A 12 15.46 35.13 0.97
N SER A 13 16.37 34.72 0.09
CA SER A 13 17.82 34.74 0.37
C SER A 13 18.37 36.16 0.52
N ASP A 14 17.81 37.11 -0.24
CA ASP A 14 18.23 38.51 -0.22
C ASP A 14 17.65 39.24 1.00
N ALA A 15 16.41 38.91 1.39
CA ALA A 15 15.80 39.37 2.63
C ALA A 15 16.53 38.83 3.89
N LEU A 16 16.97 37.57 3.87
CA LEU A 16 17.81 36.98 4.93
C LEU A 16 19.18 37.65 5.00
N ARG A 17 19.79 37.95 3.85
CA ARG A 17 21.07 38.70 3.79
C ARG A 17 20.92 40.13 4.28
N ALA A 18 19.80 40.80 3.98
CA ALA A 18 19.49 42.13 4.48
C ALA A 18 19.25 42.16 6.00
N LEU A 19 18.57 41.15 6.56
CA LEU A 19 18.38 41.00 8.00
C LEU A 19 19.68 40.71 8.76
N VAL A 20 20.58 39.92 8.17
CA VAL A 20 21.91 39.66 8.73
C VAL A 20 22.82 40.90 8.63
N ALA A 21 22.72 41.67 7.54
CA ALA A 21 23.44 42.92 7.37
C ALA A 21 22.93 44.04 8.31
N ALA A 22 21.62 44.09 8.60
CA ALA A 22 21.03 45.03 9.54
C ALA A 22 21.40 44.76 11.02
N GLY A 23 21.94 43.58 11.33
CA GLY A 23 22.49 43.23 12.64
C GLY A 23 23.94 43.66 12.88
N GLN A 24 24.59 44.32 11.91
CA GLN A 24 25.97 44.80 12.01
C GLN A 24 26.03 46.33 12.05
N GLY A 25 25.64 46.91 13.20
CA GLY A 25 25.98 48.27 13.63
C GLY A 25 26.63 48.21 15.01
N PRO A 26 27.52 49.15 15.38
CA PRO A 26 28.58 48.90 16.35
C PRO A 26 28.05 48.90 17.78
N VAL A 27 28.10 47.74 18.43
CA VAL A 27 27.98 47.62 19.89
C VAL A 27 29.30 47.01 20.38
N GLU A 28 30.27 47.88 20.65
CA GLU A 28 31.45 47.54 21.45
C GLU A 28 30.99 47.25 22.88
N TRP A 29 30.82 45.97 23.24
CA TRP A 29 31.04 45.43 24.59
C TRP A 29 30.72 43.92 24.57
N LEU A 30 31.73 43.09 24.29
CA LEU A 30 32.05 41.83 24.99
C LEU A 30 33.17 41.09 24.23
N HIS A 31 34.42 41.44 24.52
CA HIS A 31 35.55 40.54 24.31
C HIS A 31 35.85 39.83 25.64
N ARG A 32 35.45 38.55 25.75
CA ARG A 32 36.21 37.49 26.44
C ARG A 32 35.67 36.11 26.03
N PRO A 33 36.53 35.10 25.78
CA PRO A 33 36.15 33.88 25.06
C PRO A 33 35.75 32.74 26.01
N SER A 34 34.76 31.93 25.60
CA SER A 34 34.66 30.50 25.95
C SER A 34 33.75 29.74 24.96
N PRO A 35 34.18 28.61 24.37
CA PRO A 35 33.32 27.67 23.62
C PRO A 35 33.06 26.38 24.45
N PRO A 36 32.24 25.38 24.02
CA PRO A 36 31.38 25.28 22.82
C PRO A 36 29.95 24.72 23.10
N VAL A 37 28.90 25.31 22.52
CA VAL A 37 27.58 24.64 22.37
C VAL A 37 27.19 24.43 20.90
N GLN A 38 27.85 25.10 19.96
CA GLN A 38 27.57 24.96 18.52
C GLN A 38 28.33 23.80 17.84
N LEU A 39 29.42 23.28 18.41
CA LEU A 39 30.17 22.16 17.80
C LEU A 39 29.60 20.77 18.12
N LEU A 40 28.84 20.63 19.21
CA LEU A 40 28.27 19.34 19.65
C LEU A 40 26.97 18.95 18.91
N LEU A 41 26.19 19.94 18.44
CA LEU A 41 24.95 19.69 17.72
C LEU A 41 25.16 19.43 16.22
N CYS A 42 26.23 19.98 15.62
CA CYS A 42 26.56 19.71 14.21
C CYS A 42 27.30 18.38 14.00
N THR A 43 28.08 17.90 14.97
CA THR A 43 28.85 16.65 14.83
C THR A 43 27.99 15.39 15.06
N MET A 44 26.94 15.46 15.88
CA MET A 44 26.03 14.31 16.10
C MET A 44 25.09 14.02 14.91
N LEU A 45 24.70 15.05 14.14
CA LEU A 45 23.79 14.91 12.99
C LEU A 45 24.53 14.54 11.69
N VAL A 46 25.81 14.88 11.58
CA VAL A 46 26.65 14.58 10.40
C VAL A 46 27.30 13.19 10.51
N TRP A 47 27.62 12.70 11.72
CA TRP A 47 28.21 11.37 11.93
C TRP A 47 27.23 10.21 11.67
N LEU A 48 25.92 10.42 11.87
CA LEU A 48 24.86 9.42 11.66
C LEU A 48 24.44 9.25 10.19
N VAL A 49 24.82 10.20 9.32
CA VAL A 49 24.48 10.19 7.88
C VAL A 49 25.66 9.74 7.02
N LEU A 50 26.91 9.90 7.50
CA LEU A 50 28.12 9.55 6.73
C LEU A 50 28.62 8.11 6.91
N THR A 51 28.14 7.35 7.91
CA THR A 51 28.55 5.94 8.11
C THR A 51 27.75 4.90 7.31
N TRP A 52 26.83 5.32 6.44
CA TRP A 52 25.94 4.40 5.70
C TRP A 52 26.14 4.39 4.17
N MET A 53 27.10 5.15 3.64
CA MET A 53 27.46 5.10 2.22
C MET A 53 28.83 4.43 2.04
N THR A 54 28.83 3.12 1.79
CA THR A 54 29.81 2.43 0.90
C THR A 54 29.50 0.94 0.81
N ARG A 55 29.00 0.53 -0.36
CA ARG A 55 29.36 -0.65 -1.18
C ARG A 55 28.15 -1.28 -1.85
N THR A 56 28.02 -0.98 -3.13
CA THR A 56 27.38 -1.81 -4.13
C THR A 56 28.39 -2.84 -4.66
N ARG A 57 27.93 -4.06 -4.92
CA ARG A 57 28.23 -4.85 -6.14
C ARG A 57 27.41 -6.15 -6.13
N SER A 58 26.61 -6.33 -7.19
CA SER A 58 26.17 -7.62 -7.71
C SER A 58 27.33 -8.27 -8.51
N PRO A 59 27.29 -9.60 -8.72
CA PRO A 59 26.88 -10.09 -10.04
C PRO A 59 26.04 -11.39 -10.04
N THR A 60 25.66 -11.78 -11.24
CA THR A 60 24.68 -12.77 -11.72
C THR A 60 25.16 -14.25 -11.79
N LEU A 61 24.20 -15.16 -11.56
CA LEU A 61 23.94 -16.53 -12.09
C LEU A 61 25.09 -17.48 -12.52
N LYS A 62 25.13 -18.68 -11.90
CA LYS A 62 25.02 -20.01 -12.56
C LYS A 62 24.90 -21.12 -11.49
N GLY A 63 24.10 -22.14 -11.78
CA GLY A 63 23.80 -23.24 -10.86
C GLY A 63 24.87 -24.34 -10.85
N ASP A 64 24.79 -25.21 -9.85
CA ASP A 64 24.92 -26.65 -10.00
C ASP A 64 24.29 -27.36 -8.80
N THR A 65 23.75 -28.54 -9.09
CA THR A 65 23.07 -29.44 -8.17
C THR A 65 24.09 -30.36 -7.52
N ALA A 66 24.01 -30.54 -6.20
CA ALA A 66 24.62 -31.71 -5.55
C ALA A 66 23.85 -32.04 -4.26
N SER A 67 23.05 -33.10 -4.35
CA SER A 67 22.48 -33.82 -3.21
C SER A 67 23.58 -34.57 -2.46
N GLY A 68 23.69 -34.33 -1.15
CA GLY A 68 24.51 -35.08 -0.23
C GLY A 68 23.87 -35.05 1.15
N THR A 69 23.40 -36.20 1.61
CA THR A 69 22.87 -36.46 2.95
C THR A 69 23.97 -36.28 4.00
N VAL A 70 23.83 -35.33 4.92
CA VAL A 70 24.83 -35.00 5.96
C VAL A 70 24.22 -35.18 7.35
N GLU A 71 24.87 -35.99 8.20
CA GLU A 71 24.69 -35.94 9.65
C GLU A 71 25.01 -34.52 10.14
N GLY A 72 23.97 -33.74 10.48
CA GLY A 72 24.08 -32.30 10.60
C GLY A 72 24.98 -31.82 11.75
N SER A 73 26.05 -31.10 11.40
CA SER A 73 26.84 -30.34 12.36
C SER A 73 26.00 -29.21 13.03
N PRO A 74 26.29 -28.81 14.27
CA PRO A 74 25.59 -27.68 14.94
C PRO A 74 25.60 -26.38 14.13
N VAL A 75 26.65 -26.16 13.35
CA VAL A 75 26.80 -25.03 12.43
C VAL A 75 25.81 -25.12 11.27
N GLU A 76 25.64 -26.30 10.68
CA GLU A 76 24.74 -26.50 9.54
C GLU A 76 23.28 -26.34 9.91
N THR A 77 22.84 -26.91 11.03
CA THR A 77 21.45 -26.76 11.49
C THR A 77 21.10 -25.29 11.72
N ALA A 78 22.00 -24.53 12.35
CA ALA A 78 21.83 -23.09 12.56
C ALA A 78 21.78 -22.27 11.26
N LEU A 79 22.62 -22.61 10.28
CA LEU A 79 22.62 -21.95 8.96
C LEU A 79 21.37 -22.29 8.17
N GLN A 80 20.92 -23.54 8.17
CA GLN A 80 19.67 -23.96 7.54
C GLN A 80 18.47 -23.26 8.17
N CYS A 81 18.43 -23.13 9.51
CA CYS A 81 17.40 -22.34 10.19
C CYS A 81 17.42 -20.86 9.75
N LEU A 82 18.61 -20.25 9.66
CA LEU A 82 18.76 -18.86 9.23
C LEU A 82 18.32 -18.66 7.78
N VAL A 83 18.65 -19.59 6.88
CA VAL A 83 18.26 -19.55 5.47
C VAL A 83 16.76 -19.74 5.32
N ALA A 84 16.15 -20.68 6.05
CA ALA A 84 14.71 -20.89 6.03
C ALA A 84 13.93 -19.67 6.55
N ILE A 85 14.39 -19.04 7.65
CA ILE A 85 13.81 -17.77 8.13
C ILE A 85 14.10 -16.62 7.15
N GLY A 86 15.27 -16.59 6.54
CA GLY A 86 15.62 -15.64 5.47
C GLY A 86 14.64 -15.71 4.31
N ARG A 87 14.36 -16.93 3.81
CA ARG A 87 13.36 -17.19 2.76
C ARG A 87 11.95 -16.79 3.20
N HIS A 88 11.57 -17.08 4.45
CA HIS A 88 10.29 -16.61 5.01
C HIS A 88 10.17 -15.08 4.97
N TYR A 89 11.28 -14.38 5.24
CA TYR A 89 11.34 -12.92 5.09
C TYR A 89 11.63 -12.43 3.67
N GLY A 90 11.66 -13.30 2.65
CA GLY A 90 11.91 -12.95 1.25
C GLY A 90 13.35 -12.50 0.96
N ILE A 91 14.33 -13.04 1.69
CA ILE A 91 15.76 -12.84 1.48
C ILE A 91 16.33 -14.16 0.97
N ASP A 92 16.81 -14.18 -0.28
CA ASP A 92 17.49 -15.34 -0.84
C ASP A 92 18.91 -15.47 -0.26
N LEU A 93 19.09 -16.49 0.57
CA LEU A 93 20.36 -16.85 1.18
C LEU A 93 20.75 -18.27 0.73
N SER A 94 22.02 -18.45 0.36
CA SER A 94 22.61 -19.77 0.15
C SER A 94 23.47 -20.14 1.37
N PRO A 95 23.30 -21.33 1.97
CA PRO A 95 24.15 -21.81 3.06
C PRO A 95 25.64 -21.82 2.68
N GLU A 96 25.96 -22.21 1.44
CA GLU A 96 27.33 -22.29 0.91
C GLU A 96 27.97 -20.92 0.82
N ARG A 97 27.21 -19.94 0.32
CA ARG A 97 27.67 -18.55 0.22
C ARG A 97 27.96 -17.95 1.59
N ILE A 98 27.12 -18.25 2.59
CA ILE A 98 27.36 -17.82 3.98
C ILE A 98 28.61 -18.49 4.54
N LYS A 99 28.80 -19.80 4.34
CA LYS A 99 30.01 -20.51 4.77
C LYS A 99 31.27 -19.88 4.16
N HIS A 100 31.23 -19.54 2.87
CA HIS A 100 32.33 -18.88 2.15
C HIS A 100 32.59 -17.45 2.67
N ASP A 101 31.57 -16.60 2.72
CA ASP A 101 31.73 -15.17 3.06
C ASP A 101 32.20 -14.96 4.51
N PHE A 102 31.89 -15.89 5.42
CA PHE A 102 32.27 -15.82 6.84
C PHE A 102 33.40 -16.78 7.24
N ALA A 103 33.95 -17.56 6.28
CA ALA A 103 35.01 -18.54 6.52
C ALA A 103 34.72 -19.49 7.70
N LEU A 104 33.49 -20.02 7.77
CA LEU A 104 33.02 -20.84 8.90
C LEU A 104 33.68 -22.22 8.95
N ARG A 105 34.18 -22.61 10.12
CA ARG A 105 34.70 -23.95 10.43
C ARG A 105 33.67 -24.78 11.22
N PRO A 106 33.73 -26.13 11.17
CA PRO A 106 32.79 -27.00 11.88
C PRO A 106 32.74 -26.78 13.40
N ASP A 107 33.88 -26.39 14.00
CA ASP A 107 34.04 -26.18 15.45
C ASP A 107 33.80 -24.73 15.90
N ASP A 108 33.43 -23.83 14.99
CA ASP A 108 33.21 -22.43 15.35
C ASP A 108 31.98 -22.25 16.25
N ASP A 109 32.08 -21.33 17.22
CA ASP A 109 30.94 -20.98 18.08
C ASP A 109 29.88 -20.20 17.28
N ILE A 110 28.98 -20.97 16.65
CA ILE A 110 27.87 -20.46 15.85
C ILE A 110 26.97 -19.53 16.66
N THR A 111 26.89 -19.72 17.98
CA THR A 111 26.10 -18.86 18.88
C THR A 111 26.55 -17.41 18.72
N ARG A 112 27.85 -17.15 18.67
CA ARG A 112 28.41 -15.79 18.56
C ARG A 112 28.33 -15.24 17.14
N LEU A 113 28.44 -16.10 16.13
CA LEU A 113 28.52 -15.72 14.72
C LEU A 113 27.16 -15.51 14.07
N LEU A 114 26.15 -16.31 14.42
CA LEU A 114 24.81 -16.27 13.82
C LEU A 114 24.15 -14.88 13.86
N PRO A 115 24.23 -14.09 14.97
CA PRO A 115 23.71 -12.73 14.97
C PRO A 115 24.44 -11.77 14.03
N LYS A 116 25.76 -11.97 13.82
CA LYS A 116 26.56 -11.15 12.90
C LYS A 116 26.20 -11.48 11.45
N ILE A 117 26.11 -12.77 11.12
CA ILE A 117 25.69 -13.27 9.81
C ILE A 117 24.29 -12.76 9.48
N ALA A 118 23.35 -12.83 10.43
CA ALA A 118 22.02 -12.28 10.25
C ALA A 118 22.04 -10.77 9.91
N ARG A 119 22.88 -9.97 10.58
CA ARG A 119 22.99 -8.52 10.34
C ARG A 119 23.57 -8.18 8.97
N SER A 120 24.61 -8.88 8.53
CA SER A 120 25.16 -8.71 7.18
C SER A 120 24.19 -9.15 6.10
N SER A 121 23.35 -10.14 6.38
CA SER A 121 22.29 -10.63 5.49
C SER A 121 21.03 -9.76 5.51
N GLY A 122 21.04 -8.59 6.15
CA GLY A 122 19.91 -7.66 6.18
C GLY A 122 18.84 -7.98 7.23
N MET A 123 19.19 -8.66 8.32
CA MET A 123 18.29 -8.94 9.45
C MET A 123 18.82 -8.38 10.78
N ARG A 124 17.96 -7.72 11.55
CA ARG A 124 18.22 -7.46 12.97
C ARG A 124 18.07 -8.75 13.76
N SER A 125 19.07 -9.01 14.61
CA SER A 125 19.13 -10.16 15.47
C SER A 125 19.18 -9.74 16.94
N ARG A 126 18.34 -10.36 17.77
CA ARG A 126 18.35 -10.20 19.24
C ARG A 126 18.33 -11.57 19.89
N LYS A 127 19.35 -11.85 20.71
CA LYS A 127 19.37 -13.04 21.57
C LYS A 127 18.51 -12.80 22.81
N LEU A 128 17.76 -13.80 23.21
CA LEU A 128 16.96 -13.81 24.42
C LEU A 128 17.14 -15.14 25.15
N LYS A 129 17.14 -15.10 26.48
CA LYS A 129 17.04 -16.28 27.33
C LYS A 129 15.70 -16.20 28.04
N VAL A 130 14.80 -17.13 27.76
CA VAL A 130 13.39 -17.03 28.16
C VAL A 130 12.84 -18.37 28.64
N GLY A 131 11.73 -18.33 29.39
CA GLY A 131 11.01 -19.52 29.82
C GLY A 131 9.80 -19.85 28.94
N TRP A 132 9.12 -20.96 29.25
CA TRP A 132 7.92 -21.40 28.53
C TRP A 132 6.76 -20.38 28.52
N LYS A 133 6.58 -19.63 29.61
CA LYS A 133 5.53 -18.58 29.70
C LYS A 133 5.81 -17.40 28.78
N ASP A 134 7.08 -17.10 28.53
CA ASP A 134 7.49 -16.00 27.65
C ASP A 134 7.37 -16.38 26.18
N LEU A 135 7.62 -17.65 25.85
CA LEU A 135 7.36 -18.21 24.51
C LEU A 135 5.91 -18.01 24.06
N GLN A 136 4.93 -18.20 24.96
CA GLN A 136 3.52 -17.94 24.67
C GLN A 136 3.21 -16.47 24.39
N ARG A 137 4.02 -15.55 24.91
CA ARG A 137 3.84 -14.09 24.77
C ARG A 137 4.55 -13.48 23.57
N LEU A 138 5.30 -14.28 22.81
CA LEU A 138 6.06 -13.80 21.66
C LEU A 138 5.16 -13.29 20.51
N GLY A 139 3.93 -13.78 20.39
CA GLY A 139 2.93 -13.27 19.42
C GLY A 139 3.49 -13.21 18.00
N GLU A 140 3.53 -12.01 17.41
CA GLU A 140 4.04 -11.76 16.04
C GLU A 140 5.57 -11.90 15.88
N ALA A 141 6.31 -12.24 16.93
CA ALA A 141 7.77 -12.40 16.86
C ALA A 141 8.23 -13.73 16.25
N TYR A 142 7.31 -14.67 15.99
CA TYR A 142 7.58 -15.89 15.22
C TYR A 142 7.77 -15.58 13.72
N PRO A 143 8.56 -16.38 12.98
CA PRO A 143 9.35 -17.54 13.42
C PRO A 143 10.65 -17.16 14.15
N VAL A 144 11.09 -18.00 15.10
CA VAL A 144 12.32 -17.78 15.90
C VAL A 144 13.23 -19.00 15.87
N ILE A 145 14.55 -18.81 16.01
CA ILE A 145 15.49 -19.93 16.15
C ILE A 145 15.65 -20.28 17.63
N ALA A 146 15.45 -21.54 17.99
CA ALA A 146 15.67 -22.07 19.33
C ALA A 146 16.85 -23.05 19.34
N ARG A 147 17.63 -23.01 20.41
CA ARG A 147 18.80 -23.88 20.58
C ARG A 147 18.52 -25.08 21.48
N LEU A 148 18.83 -26.26 21.00
CA LEU A 148 18.68 -27.51 21.74
C LEU A 148 19.93 -27.84 22.59
N THR A 149 19.75 -28.72 23.57
CA THR A 149 20.82 -29.13 24.52
C THR A 149 21.95 -29.90 23.86
N ASN A 150 21.72 -30.48 22.69
CA ASN A 150 22.73 -31.16 21.86
C ASN A 150 23.54 -30.19 20.96
N GLY A 151 23.28 -28.88 21.05
CA GLY A 151 23.96 -27.86 20.24
C GLY A 151 23.26 -27.50 18.93
N ASN A 152 22.31 -28.31 18.47
CA ASN A 152 21.58 -28.07 17.21
C ASN A 152 20.53 -26.95 17.36
N SER A 153 20.15 -26.38 16.23
CA SER A 153 19.12 -25.32 16.15
C SER A 153 17.86 -25.82 15.45
N VAL A 154 16.70 -25.36 15.94
CA VAL A 154 15.38 -25.63 15.35
C VAL A 154 14.58 -24.34 15.20
N ILE A 155 13.59 -24.32 14.32
CA ILE A 155 12.70 -23.16 14.14
C ILE A 155 11.41 -23.38 14.94
N LEU A 156 10.99 -22.38 15.70
CA LEU A 156 9.67 -22.35 16.31
C LEU A 156 8.74 -21.46 15.46
N LEU A 157 7.56 -21.98 15.11
CA LEU A 157 6.60 -21.31 14.23
C LEU A 157 5.46 -20.63 14.99
N GLY A 158 5.15 -21.08 16.20
CA GLY A 158 4.07 -20.52 17.01
C GLY A 158 3.47 -21.54 17.97
N PHE A 159 2.40 -21.13 18.65
CA PHE A 159 1.62 -21.99 19.56
C PHE A 159 0.27 -22.31 18.96
N ASN A 160 -0.15 -23.57 19.07
CA ASN A 160 -1.51 -24.01 18.81
C ASN A 160 -1.94 -25.00 19.91
N ASP A 161 -3.11 -24.80 20.53
CA ASP A 161 -3.63 -25.64 21.62
C ASP A 161 -2.59 -26.00 22.70
N ASN A 162 -1.82 -25.00 23.14
CA ASN A 162 -0.77 -25.14 24.17
C ASN A 162 0.43 -26.03 23.78
N LYS A 163 0.55 -26.41 22.50
CA LYS A 163 1.71 -27.06 21.89
C LYS A 163 2.50 -26.05 21.05
N VAL A 164 3.82 -26.21 20.98
CA VAL A 164 4.68 -25.39 20.13
C VAL A 164 4.94 -26.11 18.81
N GLY A 165 4.71 -25.44 17.69
CA GLY A 165 5.07 -25.97 16.37
C GLY A 165 6.57 -25.82 16.14
N VAL A 166 7.28 -26.93 16.01
CA VAL A 166 8.73 -26.99 15.77
C VAL A 166 8.99 -27.51 14.36
N LEU A 167 9.89 -26.85 13.65
CA LEU A 167 10.39 -27.30 12.37
C LEU A 167 11.88 -27.62 12.53
N ASP A 168 12.20 -28.90 12.36
CA ASP A 168 13.56 -29.41 12.45
C ASP A 168 14.18 -29.45 11.04
N PRO A 169 15.29 -28.72 10.79
CA PRO A 169 15.92 -28.71 9.49
C PRO A 169 16.56 -30.07 9.10
N LEU A 170 16.72 -31.01 10.04
CA LEU A 170 17.27 -32.35 9.78
C LEU A 170 16.21 -33.42 9.54
N ALA A 171 14.92 -33.10 9.64
CA ALA A 171 13.86 -34.07 9.39
C ALA A 171 13.70 -34.34 7.88
N ASP A 172 13.54 -35.61 7.50
CA ASP A 172 13.30 -36.03 6.10
C ASP A 172 12.00 -35.44 5.52
N CYS A 173 11.03 -35.12 6.37
CA CYS A 173 9.84 -34.35 6.02
C CYS A 173 9.82 -33.00 6.75
N LEU A 174 9.59 -31.91 6.01
CA LEU A 174 9.45 -30.54 6.51
C LEU A 174 8.06 -30.30 7.17
N ASP A 175 7.56 -31.28 7.89
CA ASP A 175 6.29 -31.16 8.60
C ASP A 175 6.47 -30.42 9.93
N VAL A 176 5.47 -29.62 10.30
CA VAL A 176 5.47 -28.91 11.58
C VAL A 176 5.16 -29.92 12.69
N LEU A 177 6.14 -30.19 13.56
CA LEU A 177 5.99 -31.10 14.69
C LEU A 177 5.37 -30.36 15.89
N PRO A 178 4.12 -30.67 16.30
CA PRO A 178 3.53 -30.09 17.49
C PRO A 178 4.11 -30.76 18.74
N LEU A 179 4.89 -30.01 19.53
CA LEU A 179 5.51 -30.52 20.76
C LEU A 179 4.86 -29.95 22.02
N ASP A 180 4.60 -30.85 22.97
CA ASP A 180 4.08 -30.51 24.30
C ASP A 180 5.18 -29.88 25.17
N LYS A 181 4.78 -29.12 26.20
CA LYS A 181 5.68 -28.44 27.14
C LYS A 181 6.77 -29.33 27.71
N ALA A 182 6.40 -30.52 28.19
CA ALA A 182 7.33 -31.43 28.86
C ALA A 182 8.41 -31.94 27.90
N THR A 183 8.01 -32.29 26.68
CA THR A 183 8.89 -32.86 25.65
C THR A 183 9.86 -31.81 25.11
N PHE A 184 9.39 -30.58 24.86
CA PHE A 184 10.22 -29.50 24.34
C PHE A 184 11.20 -28.97 25.40
N CYS A 185 10.71 -28.67 26.62
CA CYS A 185 11.56 -28.09 27.67
C CYS A 185 12.69 -29.02 28.12
N ARG A 186 12.56 -30.34 27.95
CA ARG A 186 13.62 -31.31 28.28
C ARG A 186 14.83 -31.19 27.34
N LYS A 187 14.61 -30.80 26.08
CA LYS A 187 15.65 -30.72 25.04
C LYS A 187 16.07 -29.28 24.71
N TRP A 188 15.43 -28.26 25.30
CA TRP A 188 15.66 -26.86 24.99
C TRP A 188 16.55 -26.17 26.05
N THR A 189 17.52 -25.38 25.60
CA THR A 189 18.49 -24.68 26.47
C THR A 189 17.94 -23.40 27.11
N GLY A 190 16.77 -22.93 26.67
CA GLY A 190 16.21 -21.63 27.06
C GLY A 190 16.69 -20.46 26.18
N GLU A 191 17.61 -20.69 25.24
CA GLU A 191 18.13 -19.66 24.33
C GLU A 191 17.29 -19.56 23.04
N LEU A 192 16.98 -18.32 22.66
CA LEU A 192 16.32 -17.96 21.41
C LEU A 192 17.10 -16.88 20.66
N LEU A 193 17.09 -16.96 19.34
CA LEU A 193 17.49 -15.88 18.45
C LEU A 193 16.26 -15.35 17.71
N LEU A 194 15.85 -14.14 18.08
CA LEU A 194 14.85 -13.39 17.32
C LEU A 194 15.51 -12.79 16.09
N LEU A 195 14.90 -13.02 14.95
CA LEU A 195 15.31 -12.47 13.67
C LEU A 195 14.19 -11.60 13.14
N ARG A 196 14.54 -10.41 12.63
CA ARG A 196 13.61 -9.53 11.95
C ARG A 196 14.31 -8.90 10.77
N ARG A 197 13.72 -8.97 9.57
CA ARG A 197 14.26 -8.27 8.39
C ARG A 197 14.38 -6.77 8.66
N THR A 198 15.53 -6.21 8.29
CA THR A 198 15.74 -4.77 8.21
C THR A 198 15.59 -4.32 6.77
N PHE A 199 14.75 -3.31 6.56
CA PHE A 199 14.55 -2.70 5.26
C PHE A 199 15.42 -1.44 5.16
N ALA A 200 16.21 -1.34 4.09
CA ALA A 200 16.91 -0.09 3.78
C ALA A 200 15.88 1.02 3.44
N LEU A 201 16.29 2.29 3.56
CA LEU A 201 15.42 3.46 3.30
C LEU A 201 14.83 3.49 1.86
N GLY A 202 15.36 2.70 0.93
CA GLY A 202 14.86 2.56 -0.44
C GLY A 202 14.43 1.14 -0.84
N ASP A 203 14.27 0.20 0.10
CA ASP A 203 13.85 -1.18 -0.22
C ASP A 203 12.34 -1.22 -0.52
N GLU A 204 11.98 -1.55 -1.76
CA GLU A 204 10.58 -1.64 -2.23
C GLU A 204 9.80 -2.78 -1.57
N SER A 205 10.48 -3.77 -0.99
CA SER A 205 9.84 -4.92 -0.30
C SER A 205 9.42 -4.62 1.15
N ARG A 206 9.57 -3.37 1.60
CA ARG A 206 9.21 -2.96 2.96
C ARG A 206 7.70 -3.08 3.21
N PRO A 207 7.27 -3.60 4.38
CA PRO A 207 5.87 -3.55 4.76
C PRO A 207 5.40 -2.10 4.81
N PHE A 208 4.25 -1.87 4.19
CA PHE A 208 3.60 -0.59 4.09
C PHE A 208 3.22 -0.06 5.48
N GLY A 209 3.56 1.20 5.69
CA GLY A 209 3.33 1.93 6.95
C GLY A 209 3.71 3.40 6.78
N PHE A 210 3.61 4.20 7.84
CA PHE A 210 4.00 5.62 7.79
C PHE A 210 5.42 5.84 7.27
N THR A 211 6.32 4.93 7.60
CA THR A 211 7.73 4.98 7.19
C THR A 211 7.96 4.75 5.69
N TRP A 212 6.97 4.24 4.96
CA TRP A 212 7.04 4.08 3.51
C TRP A 212 6.99 5.44 2.79
N PHE A 213 6.36 6.46 3.39
CA PHE A 213 6.28 7.81 2.84
C PHE A 213 7.53 8.65 3.12
N LEU A 214 8.30 8.26 4.15
CA LEU A 214 9.47 9.01 4.61
C LEU A 214 10.54 9.24 3.52
N PRO A 215 10.87 8.28 2.64
CA PRO A 215 11.84 8.51 1.56
C PRO A 215 11.40 9.62 0.60
N GLU A 216 10.10 9.74 0.30
CA GLU A 216 9.60 10.81 -0.57
C GLU A 216 9.63 12.18 0.11
N VAL A 217 9.47 12.23 1.43
CA VAL A 217 9.65 13.46 2.23
C VAL A 217 11.14 13.86 2.22
N ILE A 218 12.04 12.93 2.53
CA ILE A 218 13.50 13.18 2.60
C ILE A 218 14.05 13.62 1.23
N ARG A 219 13.56 13.04 0.13
CA ARG A 219 14.01 13.37 -1.22
C ARG A 219 13.73 14.82 -1.60
N ASN A 220 12.69 15.42 -1.02
CA ASN A 220 12.37 16.85 -1.16
C ASN A 220 12.90 17.68 0.03
N GLY A 221 13.93 17.21 0.72
CA GLY A 221 14.43 17.77 1.97
C GLY A 221 14.85 19.24 1.89
N ALA A 222 15.24 19.76 0.72
CA ALA A 222 15.51 21.19 0.53
C ALA A 222 14.27 22.06 0.84
N MET A 223 13.10 21.70 0.31
CA MET A 223 11.86 22.45 0.56
C MET A 223 11.45 22.38 2.03
N PHE A 224 11.54 21.20 2.64
CA PHE A 224 11.21 21.05 4.06
C PHE A 224 12.20 21.78 4.98
N ARG A 225 13.49 21.85 4.60
CA ARG A 225 14.48 22.68 5.28
C ARG A 225 14.12 24.15 5.17
N ASP A 226 13.79 24.64 3.98
CA ASP A 226 13.44 26.05 3.77
C ASP A 226 12.17 26.44 4.55
N ILE A 227 11.17 25.55 4.60
CA ILE A 227 9.96 25.71 5.45
C ILE A 227 10.34 25.73 6.94
N ALA A 228 11.26 24.88 7.39
CA ALA A 228 11.72 24.86 8.77
C ALA A 228 12.49 26.14 9.13
N VAL A 229 13.33 26.65 8.24
CA VAL A 229 14.04 27.94 8.42
C VAL A 229 13.04 29.09 8.49
N ALA A 230 12.05 29.13 7.60
CA ALA A 230 10.98 30.13 7.64
C ALA A 230 10.18 30.05 8.95
N ALA A 231 9.92 28.85 9.48
CA ALA A 231 9.23 28.67 10.75
C ALA A 231 10.05 29.23 11.93
N VAL A 232 11.37 29.03 11.97
CA VAL A 232 12.23 29.62 13.01
C VAL A 232 12.30 31.14 12.87
N ALA A 233 12.40 31.67 11.65
CA ALA A 233 12.38 33.12 11.42
C ALA A 233 11.06 33.75 11.91
N LEU A 234 9.92 33.13 11.59
CA LEU A 234 8.60 33.53 12.07
C LEU A 234 8.52 33.55 13.60
N GLN A 235 9.14 32.59 14.30
CA GLN A 235 9.16 32.58 15.77
C GLN A 235 9.86 33.81 16.35
N VAL A 236 10.94 34.28 15.71
CA VAL A 236 11.66 35.50 16.11
C VAL A 236 10.82 36.75 15.83
N LEU A 237 10.25 36.88 14.63
CA LEU A 237 9.36 38.01 14.30
C LEU A 237 8.18 38.10 15.26
N ALA A 238 7.67 36.96 15.70
CA ALA A 238 6.52 36.91 16.57
C ALA A 238 6.80 37.38 18.02
N LEU A 239 8.08 37.61 18.39
CA LEU A 239 8.46 38.27 19.64
C LEU A 239 8.34 39.82 19.56
N ALA A 240 8.21 40.38 18.36
CA ALA A 240 8.14 41.83 18.16
C ALA A 240 6.95 42.47 18.90
N LEU A 241 5.78 41.83 18.88
CA LEU A 241 4.57 42.37 19.50
C LEU A 241 4.65 42.39 21.04
N PRO A 242 5.04 41.30 21.76
CA PRO A 242 5.28 41.37 23.20
C PRO A 242 6.31 42.45 23.59
N ILE A 243 7.43 42.55 22.88
CA ILE A 243 8.48 43.53 23.16
C ILE A 243 7.97 44.96 22.94
N PHE A 244 7.18 45.18 21.88
CA PHE A 244 6.55 46.47 21.61
C PHE A 244 5.68 46.93 22.77
N ILE A 245 4.77 46.06 23.23
CA ILE A 245 3.88 46.37 24.34
C ILE A 245 4.67 46.64 25.61
N GLN A 246 5.71 45.86 25.90
CA GLN A 246 6.59 46.11 27.03
C GLN A 246 7.22 47.51 26.98
N ILE A 247 7.88 47.87 25.86
CA ILE A 247 8.54 49.17 25.71
C ILE A 247 7.53 50.31 25.78
N THR A 248 6.35 50.10 25.20
CA THR A 248 5.28 51.11 25.18
C THR A 248 4.79 51.41 26.59
N VAL A 249 4.53 50.37 27.39
CA VAL A 249 4.05 50.53 28.76
C VAL A 249 5.16 51.07 29.67
N ASP A 250 6.36 50.52 29.60
CA ASP A 250 7.44 50.84 30.56
C ASP A 250 8.11 52.19 30.28
N LYS A 251 8.26 52.58 29.01
CA LYS A 251 9.01 53.79 28.62
C LYS A 251 8.13 54.87 28.05
N VAL A 252 7.32 54.53 27.03
CA VAL A 252 6.59 55.53 26.24
C VAL A 252 5.43 56.14 27.03
N LEU A 253 4.65 55.32 27.74
CA LEU A 253 3.50 55.77 28.52
C LEU A 253 3.93 56.58 29.74
N VAL A 254 5.05 56.21 30.36
CA VAL A 254 5.63 56.92 31.51
C VAL A 254 6.21 58.28 31.12
N HIS A 255 6.92 58.37 29.99
CA HIS A 255 7.63 59.59 29.56
C HIS A 255 6.88 60.42 28.50
N GLN A 256 5.65 60.04 28.15
CA GLN A 256 4.84 60.68 27.09
C GLN A 256 5.59 60.87 25.76
N ALA A 257 6.41 59.87 25.39
CA ALA A 257 7.30 59.95 24.23
C ALA A 257 6.58 59.61 22.90
N TYR A 258 5.68 60.49 22.44
CA TYR A 258 4.84 60.26 21.24
C TYR A 258 5.63 59.93 19.97
N THR A 259 6.82 60.50 19.80
CA THR A 259 7.69 60.21 18.65
C THR A 259 8.23 58.78 18.67
N THR A 260 8.62 58.28 19.85
CA THR A 260 9.09 56.90 20.02
C THR A 260 7.94 55.92 19.81
N LEU A 261 6.72 56.27 20.26
CA LEU A 261 5.51 55.50 19.99
C LEU A 261 5.28 55.32 18.49
N ALA A 262 5.32 56.42 17.71
CA ALA A 262 5.08 56.40 16.28
C ALA A 262 6.10 55.52 15.54
N VAL A 263 7.39 55.65 15.86
CA VAL A 263 8.46 54.84 15.25
C VAL A 263 8.29 53.35 15.57
N LEU A 264 8.03 53.02 16.84
CA LEU A 264 7.82 51.64 17.26
C LEU A 264 6.55 51.04 16.65
N ALA A 265 5.46 51.81 16.57
CA ALA A 265 4.21 51.39 15.97
C ALA A 265 4.38 51.09 14.47
N ILE A 266 5.11 51.92 13.73
CA ILE A 266 5.45 51.69 12.32
C ILE A 266 6.31 50.42 12.19
N GLY A 267 7.37 50.28 13.01
CA GLY A 267 8.26 49.12 12.97
C GLY A 267 7.55 47.80 13.27
N VAL A 268 6.64 47.79 14.25
CA VAL A 268 5.88 46.59 14.65
C VAL A 268 4.76 46.29 13.66
N SER A 269 4.12 47.31 13.09
CA SER A 269 3.17 47.12 11.98
C SER A 269 3.87 46.47 10.78
N ALA A 270 5.09 46.91 10.47
CA ALA A 270 5.92 46.27 9.45
C ALA A 270 6.28 44.82 9.84
N ALA A 271 6.66 44.56 11.09
CA ALA A 271 6.96 43.21 11.56
C ALA A 271 5.75 42.26 11.48
N VAL A 272 4.53 42.74 11.82
CA VAL A 272 3.29 41.98 11.70
C VAL A 272 2.94 41.72 10.23
N LEU A 273 3.16 42.70 9.35
CA LEU A 273 3.00 42.51 7.91
C LEU A 273 3.98 41.46 7.37
N PHE A 274 5.25 41.50 7.78
CA PHE A 274 6.22 40.46 7.44
C PHE A 274 5.81 39.10 7.99
N ASP A 275 5.36 39.00 9.24
CA ASP A 275 4.85 37.74 9.81
C ASP A 275 3.71 37.17 8.97
N ALA A 276 2.74 38.00 8.55
CA ALA A 276 1.64 37.58 7.68
C ALA A 276 2.13 37.06 6.31
N ILE A 277 3.06 37.78 5.67
CA ILE A 277 3.65 37.40 4.37
C ILE A 277 4.43 36.09 4.50
N PHE A 278 5.29 35.96 5.50
CA PHE A 278 6.08 34.76 5.72
C PHE A 278 5.21 33.56 6.10
N ASN A 279 4.13 33.76 6.87
CA ASN A 279 3.16 32.71 7.16
C ASN A 279 2.41 32.26 5.90
N TYR A 280 2.04 33.20 5.01
CA TYR A 280 1.46 32.87 3.71
C TYR A 280 2.45 32.08 2.84
N LEU A 281 3.70 32.54 2.76
CA LEU A 281 4.75 31.86 1.99
C LEU A 281 5.05 30.46 2.55
N ARG A 282 5.15 30.32 3.87
CA ARG A 282 5.29 29.02 4.56
C ARG A 282 4.16 28.07 4.17
N ARG A 283 2.91 28.55 4.14
CA ARG A 283 1.73 27.75 3.79
C ARG A 283 1.74 27.33 2.31
N ILE A 284 2.01 28.24 1.38
CA ILE A 284 2.03 27.90 -0.05
C ILE A 284 3.17 26.91 -0.39
N LEU A 285 4.33 27.07 0.24
CA LEU A 285 5.45 26.13 0.11
C LEU A 285 5.07 24.72 0.59
N LEU A 286 4.35 24.63 1.71
CA LEU A 286 3.87 23.36 2.25
C LEU A 286 2.82 22.70 1.33
N VAL A 287 1.90 23.48 0.76
CA VAL A 287 0.92 22.99 -0.22
C VAL A 287 1.63 22.45 -1.46
N TYR A 288 2.61 23.19 -1.99
CA TYR A 288 3.39 22.76 -3.15
C TYR A 288 4.19 21.48 -2.88
N ALA A 289 4.89 21.41 -1.74
CA ALA A 289 5.62 20.22 -1.33
C ALA A 289 4.69 19.00 -1.19
N SER A 290 3.51 19.20 -0.60
CA SER A 290 2.50 18.14 -0.42
C SER A 290 1.96 17.64 -1.75
N ALA A 291 1.64 18.54 -2.70
CA ALA A 291 1.15 18.16 -4.04
C ALA A 291 2.18 17.32 -4.82
N ARG A 292 3.47 17.65 -4.70
CA ARG A 292 4.53 16.87 -5.37
C ARG A 292 4.68 15.46 -4.80
N ILE A 293 4.57 15.33 -3.48
CA ILE A 293 4.57 14.03 -2.80
C ILE A 293 3.34 13.24 -3.26
N ASP A 294 2.18 13.88 -3.32
CA ASP A 294 0.92 13.26 -3.73
C ASP A 294 1.01 12.56 -5.07
N VAL A 295 1.40 13.29 -6.13
CA VAL A 295 1.52 12.75 -7.50
C VAL A 295 2.39 11.49 -7.52
N ARG A 296 3.55 11.51 -6.85
CA ARG A 296 4.45 10.34 -6.83
C ARG A 296 3.87 9.17 -6.06
N THR A 297 3.27 9.44 -4.90
CA THR A 297 2.65 8.38 -4.10
C THR A 297 1.48 7.75 -4.85
N SER A 298 0.64 8.55 -5.50
CA SER A 298 -0.49 8.12 -6.33
C SER A 298 -0.03 7.27 -7.52
N ILE A 299 1.02 7.68 -8.24
CA ILE A 299 1.60 6.89 -9.34
C ILE A 299 2.10 5.52 -8.84
N ARG A 300 2.81 5.49 -7.69
CA ARG A 300 3.32 4.23 -7.14
C ARG A 300 2.23 3.32 -6.61
N THR A 301 1.23 3.86 -5.90
CA THR A 301 0.13 3.06 -5.38
C THR A 301 -0.73 2.49 -6.51
N PHE A 302 -0.93 3.26 -7.58
CA PHE A 302 -1.63 2.79 -8.77
C PHE A 302 -0.82 1.72 -9.52
N ALA A 303 0.49 1.92 -9.71
CA ALA A 303 1.36 0.90 -10.29
C ALA A 303 1.35 -0.40 -9.46
N ARG A 304 1.30 -0.28 -8.12
CA ARG A 304 1.17 -1.44 -7.24
C ARG A 304 -0.16 -2.14 -7.42
N LEU A 305 -1.28 -1.41 -7.48
CA LEU A 305 -2.60 -1.97 -7.74
C LEU A 305 -2.61 -2.80 -9.04
N LEU A 306 -2.07 -2.25 -10.13
CA LEU A 306 -2.00 -2.94 -11.43
C LEU A 306 -1.12 -4.19 -11.42
N SER A 307 -0.17 -4.29 -10.48
CA SER A 307 0.71 -5.45 -10.36
C SER A 307 0.11 -6.61 -9.56
N LEU A 308 -1.07 -6.44 -8.94
CA LEU A 308 -1.68 -7.48 -8.11
C LEU A 308 -2.31 -8.61 -8.94
N PRO A 309 -2.32 -9.86 -8.43
CA PRO A 309 -2.96 -10.98 -9.12
C PRO A 309 -4.49 -10.83 -9.17
N ILE A 310 -5.14 -11.46 -10.16
CA ILE A 310 -6.60 -11.33 -10.38
C ILE A 310 -7.43 -11.79 -9.17
N ASP A 311 -6.94 -12.78 -8.41
CA ASP A 311 -7.60 -13.33 -7.22
C ASP A 311 -7.93 -12.23 -6.20
N PHE A 312 -7.10 -11.19 -6.12
CA PHE A 312 -7.35 -10.04 -5.25
C PHE A 312 -8.61 -9.27 -5.68
N PHE A 313 -8.80 -9.09 -6.99
CA PHE A 313 -9.92 -8.34 -7.56
C PHE A 313 -11.22 -9.15 -7.60
N GLU A 314 -11.14 -10.48 -7.71
CA GLU A 314 -12.33 -11.35 -7.64
C GLU A 314 -12.90 -11.42 -6.21
N ARG A 315 -12.07 -11.22 -5.17
CA ARG A 315 -12.50 -11.26 -3.76
C ARG A 315 -12.98 -9.92 -3.20
N ALA A 316 -12.56 -8.80 -3.78
CA ALA A 316 -12.86 -7.46 -3.27
C ALA A 316 -13.63 -6.65 -4.30
N SER A 317 -14.72 -5.99 -3.86
CA SER A 317 -15.50 -5.14 -4.77
C SER A 317 -14.70 -3.91 -5.23
N ALA A 318 -14.96 -3.46 -6.45
CA ALA A 318 -14.31 -2.28 -7.01
C ALA A 318 -14.48 -1.04 -6.11
N GLY A 319 -15.66 -0.86 -5.50
CA GLY A 319 -15.93 0.24 -4.56
C GLY A 319 -15.03 0.21 -3.31
N VAL A 320 -14.75 -0.97 -2.75
CA VAL A 320 -13.85 -1.13 -1.61
C VAL A 320 -12.40 -0.80 -2.01
N ILE A 321 -11.96 -1.30 -3.16
CA ILE A 321 -10.62 -1.02 -3.70
C ILE A 321 -10.44 0.48 -3.96
N THR A 322 -11.42 1.13 -4.59
CA THR A 322 -11.42 2.59 -4.83
C THR A 322 -11.32 3.37 -3.52
N LYS A 323 -12.11 3.00 -2.51
CA LYS A 323 -12.04 3.63 -1.18
C LYS A 323 -10.65 3.47 -0.55
N HIS A 324 -10.02 2.31 -0.67
CA HIS A 324 -8.67 2.07 -0.17
C HIS A 324 -7.63 2.93 -0.90
N MET A 325 -7.77 3.11 -2.21
CA MET A 325 -6.89 3.98 -3.00
C MET A 325 -7.02 5.46 -2.62
N GLN A 326 -8.23 5.93 -2.30
CA GLN A 326 -8.46 7.30 -1.82
C GLN A 326 -7.83 7.57 -0.43
N GLN A 327 -7.42 6.54 0.32
CA GLN A 327 -6.80 6.73 1.64
C GLN A 327 -5.39 7.35 1.58
N VAL A 328 -4.73 7.33 0.42
CA VAL A 328 -3.41 7.96 0.22
C VAL A 328 -3.42 9.42 0.65
N GLU A 329 -4.48 10.14 0.29
CA GLU A 329 -4.59 11.57 0.56
C GLU A 329 -4.63 11.90 2.05
N LYS A 330 -5.41 11.13 2.83
CA LYS A 330 -5.53 11.30 4.28
C LYS A 330 -4.22 11.05 5.00
N ILE A 331 -3.47 10.02 4.59
CA ILE A 331 -2.16 9.70 5.17
C ILE A 331 -1.19 10.84 4.90
N ARG A 332 -1.18 11.37 3.66
CA ARG A 332 -0.37 12.51 3.26
C ARG A 332 -0.75 13.77 4.06
N GLU A 333 -2.03 14.15 4.13
CA GLU A 333 -2.50 15.33 4.89
C GLU A 333 -2.05 15.29 6.35
N PHE A 334 -2.10 14.12 6.97
CA PHE A 334 -1.57 13.95 8.32
C PHE A 334 -0.06 14.13 8.40
N LEU A 335 0.71 13.44 7.54
CA LEU A 335 2.18 13.43 7.58
C LEU A 335 2.82 14.77 7.18
N THR A 336 2.42 15.33 6.04
CA THR A 336 3.02 16.55 5.48
C THR A 336 2.30 17.83 5.92
N GLY A 337 1.07 17.70 6.44
CA GLY A 337 0.29 18.80 6.98
C GLY A 337 0.40 18.88 8.51
N ARG A 338 -0.58 18.30 9.21
CA ARG A 338 -0.78 18.53 10.66
C ARG A 338 0.42 18.12 11.50
N LEU A 339 0.97 16.91 11.29
CA LEU A 339 2.11 16.42 12.06
C LEU A 339 3.34 17.30 11.88
N PHE A 340 3.65 17.65 10.63
CA PHE A 340 4.81 18.47 10.30
C PHE A 340 4.68 19.89 10.86
N LEU A 341 3.50 20.51 10.72
CA LEU A 341 3.24 21.83 11.28
C LEU A 341 3.35 21.85 12.80
N THR A 342 2.75 20.89 13.50
CA THR A 342 2.85 20.85 14.97
C THR A 342 4.28 20.57 15.43
N LEU A 343 5.05 19.73 14.71
CA LEU A 343 6.46 19.53 15.02
C LEU A 343 7.27 20.82 14.84
N LEU A 344 7.00 21.58 13.77
CA LEU A 344 7.61 22.89 13.55
C LEU A 344 7.21 23.89 14.65
N ASP A 345 5.95 23.95 15.01
CA ASP A 345 5.47 24.86 16.05
C ASP A 345 6.01 24.46 17.43
N ALA A 346 6.24 23.17 17.69
CA ALA A 346 6.92 22.69 18.90
C ALA A 346 8.38 23.15 18.99
N THR A 347 9.05 23.46 17.87
CA THR A 347 10.41 24.04 17.92
C THR A 347 10.41 25.44 18.54
N SER A 348 9.29 26.17 18.52
CA SER A 348 9.16 27.48 19.18
C SER A 348 9.37 27.41 20.68
N LEU A 349 9.10 26.26 21.30
CA LEU A 349 9.35 26.03 22.73
C LEU A 349 10.84 26.17 23.07
N LEU A 350 11.75 25.85 22.14
CA LEU A 350 13.19 25.99 22.34
C LEU A 350 13.64 27.46 22.47
N VAL A 351 12.88 28.39 21.88
CA VAL A 351 13.17 29.83 21.95
C VAL A 351 12.40 30.49 23.10
N ILE A 352 11.11 30.15 23.24
CA ILE A 352 10.20 30.81 24.20
C ILE A 352 10.49 30.38 25.63
N VAL A 353 10.76 29.10 25.90
CA VAL A 353 10.97 28.63 27.28
C VAL A 353 12.21 29.28 27.92
N PRO A 354 13.40 29.31 27.29
CA PRO A 354 14.54 30.04 27.83
C PRO A 354 14.24 31.52 28.02
N LEU A 355 13.53 32.16 27.08
CA LEU A 355 13.15 33.56 27.19
C LEU A 355 12.29 33.82 28.43
N LEU A 356 11.32 32.95 28.75
CA LEU A 356 10.51 33.08 29.98
C LEU A 356 11.36 33.00 31.26
N PHE A 357 12.37 32.12 31.29
CA PHE A 357 13.30 32.04 32.43
C PHE A 357 14.15 33.30 32.58
N LEU A 358 14.50 33.98 31.48
CA LEU A 358 15.21 35.26 31.52
C LEU A 358 14.35 36.39 32.11
N TYR A 359 13.02 36.37 31.89
CA TYR A 359 12.11 37.35 32.50
C TYR A 359 11.90 37.08 34.00
N SER A 360 11.52 35.85 34.36
CA SER A 360 11.32 35.46 35.77
C SER A 360 11.29 33.95 35.91
N GLY A 361 12.27 33.39 36.63
CA GLY A 361 12.32 31.95 36.89
C GLY A 361 11.12 31.43 37.70
N ARG A 362 10.57 32.24 38.61
CA ARG A 362 9.41 31.85 39.45
C ARG A 362 8.14 31.68 38.60
N LEU A 363 7.85 32.65 37.73
CA LEU A 363 6.70 32.58 36.83
C LEU A 363 6.91 31.52 35.74
N ALA A 364 8.13 31.34 35.24
CA ALA A 364 8.43 30.32 34.25
C ALA A 364 8.16 28.90 34.76
N ILE A 365 8.56 28.57 35.99
CA ILE A 365 8.24 27.28 36.63
C ILE A 365 6.73 27.09 36.76
N MET A 366 5.98 28.14 37.09
CA MET A 366 4.52 28.09 37.15
C MET A 366 3.91 27.75 35.78
N VAL A 367 4.32 28.44 34.71
CA VAL A 367 3.87 28.17 33.33
C VAL A 367 4.17 26.72 32.94
N LEU A 368 5.37 26.22 33.26
CA LEU A 368 5.75 24.83 33.01
C LEU A 368 4.94 23.84 33.87
N GLY A 369 4.59 24.19 35.11
CA GLY A 369 3.73 23.38 35.98
C GLY A 369 2.33 23.22 35.41
N PHE A 370 1.71 24.31 34.96
CA PHE A 370 0.42 24.28 34.26
C PHE A 370 0.50 23.50 32.94
N SER A 371 1.59 23.70 32.19
CA SER A 371 1.84 22.98 30.94
C SER A 371 1.97 21.46 31.18
N ALA A 372 2.68 21.05 32.24
CA ALA A 372 2.81 19.66 32.65
C ALA A 372 1.48 19.07 33.14
N LEU A 373 0.69 19.84 33.88
CA LEU A 373 -0.66 19.45 34.29
C LEU A 373 -1.56 19.21 33.07
N THR A 374 -1.56 20.13 32.10
CA THR A 374 -2.26 19.98 30.82
C THR A 374 -1.81 18.73 30.08
N ALA A 375 -0.50 18.48 29.99
CA ALA A 375 0.04 17.27 29.35
C ALA A 375 -0.40 15.98 30.08
N CYS A 376 -0.48 16.00 31.42
CA CYS A 376 -0.95 14.88 32.23
C CYS A 376 -2.43 14.57 31.97
N VAL A 377 -3.28 15.61 31.92
CA VAL A 377 -4.70 15.49 31.55
C VAL A 377 -4.83 14.86 30.17
N ILE A 378 -4.11 15.39 29.17
CA ILE A 378 -4.11 14.82 27.81
C ILE A 378 -3.69 13.35 27.84
N GLY A 379 -2.60 13.02 28.53
CA GLY A 379 -2.09 11.65 28.68
C GLY A 379 -3.12 10.67 29.24
N GLY A 380 -3.88 11.09 30.27
CA GLY A 380 -4.94 10.29 30.88
C GLY A 380 -6.17 10.08 29.98
N LEU A 381 -6.51 11.05 29.14
CA LEU A 381 -7.67 10.96 28.23
C LEU A 381 -7.38 10.16 26.95
N ILE A 382 -6.13 10.12 26.48
CA ILE A 382 -5.74 9.40 25.26
C ILE A 382 -6.22 7.93 25.20
N PRO A 383 -6.04 7.07 26.23
CA PRO A 383 -6.46 5.67 26.13
C PRO A 383 -7.98 5.50 25.98
N LEU A 384 -8.76 6.31 26.71
CA LEU A 384 -10.22 6.32 26.61
C LEU A 384 -10.66 6.79 25.21
N TYR A 385 -10.05 7.88 24.74
CA TYR A 385 -10.30 8.42 23.40
C TYR A 385 -10.01 7.39 22.31
N ARG A 386 -8.86 6.69 22.39
CA ARG A 386 -8.49 5.62 21.45
C ARG A 386 -9.50 4.48 21.42
N ARG A 387 -10.06 4.08 22.57
CA ARG A 387 -11.04 2.99 22.65
C ARG A 387 -12.35 3.38 21.96
N LYS A 388 -12.89 4.57 22.24
CA LYS A 388 -14.13 5.08 21.63
C LYS A 388 -13.95 5.35 20.14
N LEU A 389 -12.80 5.88 19.74
CA LEU A 389 -12.50 6.14 18.34
C LEU A 389 -12.45 4.86 17.49
N ARG A 390 -12.00 3.73 18.07
CA ARG A 390 -12.04 2.43 17.38
C ARG A 390 -13.47 1.98 17.09
N VAL A 391 -14.35 2.08 18.08
CA VAL A 391 -15.79 1.72 17.92
C VAL A 391 -16.44 2.59 16.85
N LEU A 392 -16.14 3.90 16.84
CA LEU A 392 -16.60 4.80 15.78
C LEU A 392 -16.17 4.31 14.39
N TYR A 393 -14.89 3.94 14.22
CA TYR A 393 -14.42 3.48 12.92
C TYR A 393 -15.03 2.15 12.47
N ASP A 394 -15.32 1.24 13.40
CA ASP A 394 -15.99 -0.02 13.09
C ASP A 394 -17.44 0.24 12.62
N ALA A 395 -18.18 1.13 13.33
CA ALA A 395 -19.53 1.55 12.94
C ALA A 395 -19.55 2.25 11.56
N GLU A 396 -18.63 3.19 11.33
CA GLU A 396 -18.49 3.88 10.04
C GLU A 396 -18.09 2.93 8.91
N GLY A 397 -17.30 1.90 9.24
CA GLY A 397 -16.91 0.83 8.34
C GLY A 397 -18.12 0.02 7.87
N GLN A 398 -18.95 -0.45 8.81
CA GLN A 398 -20.18 -1.19 8.52
C GLN A 398 -21.17 -0.36 7.72
N ARG A 399 -21.42 0.88 8.13
CA ARG A 399 -22.28 1.82 7.39
C ARG A 399 -21.79 1.97 5.95
N GLN A 400 -20.50 2.19 5.72
CA GLN A 400 -20.00 2.32 4.35
C GLN A 400 -20.10 1.02 3.56
N ALA A 401 -19.81 -0.13 4.16
CA ALA A 401 -19.91 -1.43 3.49
C ALA A 401 -21.34 -1.69 3.00
N TYR A 402 -22.32 -1.40 3.86
CA TYR A 402 -23.74 -1.52 3.56
C TYR A 402 -24.18 -0.61 2.39
N LEU A 403 -23.67 0.63 2.33
CA LEU A 403 -23.91 1.54 1.21
C LEU A 403 -23.40 0.96 -0.12
N VAL A 404 -22.16 0.45 -0.10
CA VAL A 404 -21.54 -0.12 -1.31
C VAL A 404 -22.31 -1.35 -1.78
N GLU A 405 -22.71 -2.23 -0.86
CA GLU A 405 -23.54 -3.40 -1.17
C GLU A 405 -24.88 -2.99 -1.78
N THR A 406 -25.57 -2.01 -1.18
CA THR A 406 -26.87 -1.53 -1.65
C THR A 406 -26.79 -0.89 -3.04
N ILE A 407 -25.75 -0.08 -3.31
CA ILE A 407 -25.54 0.54 -4.63
C ILE A 407 -25.23 -0.54 -5.68
N HIS A 408 -24.38 -1.51 -5.35
CA HIS A 408 -24.02 -2.57 -6.28
C HIS A 408 -25.20 -3.51 -6.58
N GLY A 409 -26.05 -3.77 -5.58
CA GLY A 409 -27.26 -4.57 -5.71
C GLY A 409 -28.52 -3.77 -6.02
N MET A 410 -28.41 -2.54 -6.53
CA MET A 410 -29.57 -1.64 -6.65
C MET A 410 -30.68 -2.22 -7.53
N GLU A 411 -30.33 -2.91 -8.62
CA GLU A 411 -31.30 -3.60 -9.48
C GLU A 411 -32.09 -4.67 -8.70
N THR A 412 -31.42 -5.46 -7.85
CA THR A 412 -32.07 -6.44 -6.99
C THR A 412 -32.94 -5.77 -5.93
N VAL A 413 -32.46 -4.67 -5.34
CA VAL A 413 -33.21 -3.91 -4.34
C VAL A 413 -34.53 -3.39 -4.93
N LYS A 414 -34.48 -2.83 -6.15
CA LYS A 414 -35.65 -2.38 -6.90
C LYS A 414 -36.54 -3.53 -7.36
N GLY A 415 -35.96 -4.58 -7.91
CA GLY A 415 -36.69 -5.74 -8.40
C GLY A 415 -37.44 -6.51 -7.32
N LEU A 416 -36.90 -6.53 -6.09
CA LEU A 416 -37.53 -7.16 -4.93
C LEU A 416 -38.35 -6.19 -4.07
N ALA A 417 -38.43 -4.91 -4.45
CA ALA A 417 -39.10 -3.85 -3.68
C ALA A 417 -38.66 -3.79 -2.19
N THR A 418 -37.36 -3.98 -1.93
CA THR A 418 -36.79 -4.06 -0.57
C THR A 418 -36.29 -2.71 -0.04
N GLU A 419 -36.58 -1.60 -0.71
CA GLU A 419 -36.12 -0.27 -0.31
C GLU A 419 -36.47 0.10 1.14
N PRO A 420 -37.70 -0.14 1.65
CA PRO A 420 -38.04 0.23 3.02
C PRO A 420 -37.22 -0.54 4.06
N LEU A 421 -36.96 -1.83 3.81
CA LEU A 421 -36.10 -2.64 4.66
C LEU A 421 -34.66 -2.11 4.62
N ARG A 422 -34.15 -1.87 3.39
CA ARG A 422 -32.78 -1.38 3.22
C ARG A 422 -32.57 -0.01 3.86
N GLN A 423 -33.57 0.86 3.79
CA GLN A 423 -33.59 2.18 4.42
C GLN A 423 -33.62 2.07 5.95
N ARG A 424 -34.43 1.18 6.53
CA ARG A 424 -34.48 0.99 7.99
C ARG A 424 -33.13 0.55 8.56
N ASP A 425 -32.46 -0.39 7.91
CA ASP A 425 -31.14 -0.84 8.34
C ASP A 425 -30.08 0.26 8.17
N TRP A 426 -30.19 1.05 7.09
CA TRP A 426 -29.35 2.23 6.90
C TRP A 426 -29.54 3.26 8.00
N ASP A 427 -30.78 3.55 8.39
CA ASP A 427 -31.11 4.48 9.46
C ASP A 427 -30.51 4.01 10.80
N ALA A 428 -30.59 2.71 11.09
CA ALA A 428 -29.98 2.11 12.29
C ALA A 428 -28.46 2.25 12.29
N LEU A 429 -27.79 1.96 11.17
CA LEU A 429 -26.34 2.13 11.03
C LEU A 429 -25.92 3.60 11.11
N CYS A 430 -26.73 4.52 10.57
CA CYS A 430 -26.51 5.95 10.70
C CYS A 430 -26.66 6.41 12.16
N ALA A 431 -27.68 5.94 12.87
CA ALA A 431 -27.87 6.25 14.28
C ALA A 431 -26.69 5.77 15.14
N GLN A 432 -26.22 4.53 14.94
CA GLN A 432 -25.08 3.96 15.66
C GLN A 432 -23.77 4.72 15.39
N ALA A 433 -23.52 5.08 14.13
CA ALA A 433 -22.38 5.90 13.73
C ALA A 433 -22.46 7.30 14.37
N ALA A 434 -23.63 7.94 14.34
CA ALA A 434 -23.86 9.25 14.93
C ALA A 434 -23.67 9.24 16.45
N GLU A 435 -24.19 8.24 17.15
CA GLU A 435 -24.00 8.07 18.60
C GLU A 435 -22.52 7.88 18.96
N SER A 436 -21.82 6.99 18.24
CA SER A 436 -20.39 6.76 18.43
C SER A 436 -19.57 8.02 18.16
N ARG A 437 -19.96 8.81 17.15
CA ARG A 437 -19.31 10.08 16.80
C ARG A 437 -19.55 11.12 17.88
N PHE A 438 -20.77 11.20 18.40
CA PHE A 438 -21.11 12.08 19.50
C PHE A 438 -20.33 11.73 20.76
N ASP A 439 -20.15 10.45 21.06
CA ASP A 439 -19.35 9.97 22.19
C ASP A 439 -17.87 10.40 22.10
N VAL A 440 -17.26 10.24 20.92
CA VAL A 440 -15.89 10.72 20.65
C VAL A 440 -15.83 12.25 20.73
N GLY A 441 -16.81 12.93 20.14
CA GLY A 441 -16.92 14.39 20.16
C GLY A 441 -17.03 14.94 21.58
N ARG A 442 -17.88 14.33 22.43
CA ARG A 442 -18.06 14.72 23.83
C ARG A 442 -16.76 14.63 24.61
N ILE A 443 -15.98 13.57 24.42
CA ILE A 443 -14.65 13.44 25.05
C ILE A 443 -13.72 14.55 24.56
N SER A 444 -13.65 14.79 23.23
CA SER A 444 -12.81 15.84 22.65
C SER A 444 -13.19 17.24 23.16
N THR A 445 -14.48 17.57 23.17
CA THR A 445 -14.99 18.86 23.66
C THR A 445 -14.73 19.01 25.15
N SER A 446 -14.91 17.96 25.95
CA SER A 446 -14.58 18.00 27.38
C SER A 446 -13.09 18.23 27.61
N ALA A 447 -12.22 17.59 26.82
CA ALA A 447 -10.78 17.80 26.88
C ALA A 447 -10.42 19.26 26.55
N GLN A 448 -10.98 19.81 25.47
CA GLN A 448 -10.77 21.20 25.08
C GLN A 448 -11.29 22.19 26.14
N ALA A 449 -12.43 21.89 26.78
CA ALA A 449 -12.96 22.72 27.87
C ALA A 449 -12.04 22.72 29.10
N VAL A 450 -11.51 21.56 29.50
CA VAL A 450 -10.55 21.45 30.62
C VAL A 450 -9.24 22.15 30.28
N ILE A 451 -8.71 21.96 29.06
CA ILE A 451 -7.49 22.65 28.60
C ILE A 451 -7.71 24.17 28.58
N GLY A 452 -8.82 24.64 28.00
CA GLY A 452 -9.14 26.07 27.96
C GLY A 452 -9.38 26.67 29.34
N PHE A 453 -9.91 25.90 30.29
CA PHE A 453 -9.99 26.31 31.69
C PHE A 453 -8.60 26.46 32.32
N LEU A 454 -7.70 25.48 32.13
CA LEU A 454 -6.32 25.55 32.61
C LEU A 454 -5.54 26.71 31.98
N GLU A 455 -5.74 27.00 30.70
CA GLU A 455 -5.12 28.15 30.02
C GLU A 455 -5.61 29.48 30.58
N LYS A 456 -6.92 29.64 30.82
CA LYS A 456 -7.46 30.84 31.46
C LYS A 456 -6.98 30.98 32.90
N LEU A 457 -6.90 29.87 33.65
CA LEU A 457 -6.40 29.86 35.02
C LEU A 457 -4.92 30.21 35.06
N LEU A 458 -4.12 29.72 34.11
CA LEU A 458 -2.73 30.11 33.93
C LEU A 458 -2.61 31.63 33.70
N THR A 459 -3.43 32.21 32.82
CA THR A 459 -3.45 33.67 32.60
C THR A 459 -3.72 34.43 33.89
N VAL A 460 -4.73 34.02 34.67
CA VAL A 460 -5.06 34.64 35.97
C VAL A 460 -3.91 34.48 36.97
N ALA A 461 -3.31 33.29 37.07
CA ALA A 461 -2.19 33.02 37.97
C ALA A 461 -0.96 33.85 37.60
N VAL A 462 -0.59 33.90 36.33
CA VAL A 462 0.53 34.71 35.83
C VAL A 462 0.31 36.18 36.12
N VAL A 463 -0.88 36.72 35.89
CA VAL A 463 -1.18 38.13 36.18
C VAL A 463 -1.21 38.39 37.69
N GLY A 464 -1.85 37.53 38.49
CA GLY A 464 -1.98 37.71 39.93
C GLY A 464 -0.64 37.64 40.66
N PHE A 465 0.12 36.55 40.47
CA PHE A 465 1.46 36.41 41.06
C PHE A 465 2.48 37.36 40.42
N GLY A 466 2.31 37.65 39.13
CA GLY A 466 3.15 38.63 38.43
C GLY A 466 2.96 40.05 38.95
N ALA A 467 1.73 40.45 39.31
CA ALA A 467 1.47 41.74 39.93
C ALA A 467 2.16 41.88 41.30
N LEU A 468 2.20 40.81 42.10
CA LEU A 468 2.97 40.81 43.36
C LEU A 468 4.46 41.04 43.11
N LEU A 469 5.04 40.40 42.09
CA LEU A 469 6.45 40.64 41.70
C LEU A 469 6.69 42.06 41.19
N VAL A 470 5.69 42.69 40.58
CA VAL A 470 5.74 44.10 40.18
C VAL A 470 5.69 45.01 41.40
N PHE A 471 4.83 44.72 42.39
CA PHE A 471 4.78 45.47 43.66
C PHE A 471 6.10 45.37 44.44
N ASP A 472 6.77 44.21 44.39
CA ASP A 472 8.09 44.01 44.98
C ASP A 472 9.24 44.62 44.14
N ASN A 473 8.94 45.37 43.07
CA ASN A 473 9.90 45.94 42.13
C ASN A 473 10.87 44.92 41.49
N GLN A 474 10.48 43.64 41.43
CA GLN A 474 11.26 42.58 40.78
C GLN A 474 11.00 42.49 39.27
N MET A 475 9.91 43.11 38.78
CA MET A 475 9.51 43.11 37.38
C MET A 475 8.73 44.39 37.03
N THR A 476 8.76 44.82 35.77
CA THR A 476 7.95 45.96 35.30
C THR A 476 6.56 45.54 34.84
N VAL A 477 5.62 46.49 34.77
CA VAL A 477 4.25 46.22 34.28
C VAL A 477 4.26 45.76 32.82
N GLY A 478 5.09 46.39 31.97
CA GLY A 478 5.26 45.99 30.57
C GLY A 478 5.87 44.60 30.44
N ALA A 479 6.84 44.25 31.29
CA ALA A 479 7.42 42.91 31.32
C ALA A 479 6.40 41.84 31.72
N LEU A 480 5.50 42.14 32.65
CA LEU A 480 4.39 41.24 33.01
C LEU A 480 3.46 40.98 31.82
N ILE A 481 3.08 42.01 31.08
CA ILE A 481 2.19 41.89 29.92
C ILE A 481 2.88 41.06 28.82
N ALA A 482 4.15 41.36 28.52
CA ALA A 482 4.94 40.56 27.57
C ALA A 482 5.08 39.10 28.01
N PHE A 483 5.34 38.85 29.30
CA PHE A 483 5.43 37.51 29.86
C PHE A 483 4.12 36.74 29.69
N ASN A 484 2.97 37.39 29.91
CA ASN A 484 1.65 36.77 29.72
C ASN A 484 1.41 36.37 28.27
N MET A 485 1.73 37.25 27.31
CA MET A 485 1.62 36.95 25.86
C MET A 485 2.52 35.79 25.43
N LEU A 486 3.75 35.74 25.96
CA LEU A 486 4.70 34.66 25.68
C LEU A 486 4.26 33.33 26.33
N SER A 487 3.64 33.39 27.51
CA SER A 487 3.15 32.21 28.23
C SER A 487 2.06 31.46 27.45
N GLY A 488 1.11 32.17 26.82
CA GLY A 488 0.07 31.54 26.00
C GLY A 488 0.61 30.79 24.77
N ARG A 489 1.79 31.18 24.26
CA ARG A 489 2.43 30.48 23.14
C ARG A 489 3.03 29.13 23.53
N VAL A 490 3.34 28.93 24.81
CA VAL A 490 3.84 27.65 25.33
C VAL A 490 2.74 26.59 25.38
N THR A 491 1.49 26.98 25.66
CA THR A 491 0.36 26.04 25.77
C THR A 491 -0.23 25.65 24.42
N THR A 492 -0.07 26.49 23.40
CA THR A 492 -0.65 26.25 22.06
C THR A 492 -0.21 24.93 21.41
N PRO A 493 1.09 24.54 21.37
CA PRO A 493 1.48 23.24 20.84
C PRO A 493 0.90 22.06 21.63
N LEU A 494 0.68 22.22 22.95
CA LEU A 494 0.09 21.18 23.79
C LEU A 494 -1.38 20.94 23.45
N SER A 495 -2.16 21.99 23.19
CA SER A 495 -3.56 21.85 22.79
C SER A 495 -3.70 21.19 21.41
N GLN A 496 -2.75 21.43 20.50
CA GLN A 496 -2.70 20.77 19.18
C GLN A 496 -2.47 19.25 19.28
N ILE A 497 -1.83 18.74 20.34
CA ILE A 497 -1.58 17.29 20.51
C ILE A 497 -2.88 16.50 20.51
N VAL A 498 -3.96 17.03 21.09
CA VAL A 498 -5.28 16.37 21.09
C VAL A 498 -5.76 16.13 19.66
N GLY A 499 -5.67 17.15 18.80
CA GLY A 499 -6.01 17.05 17.38
C GLY A 499 -5.06 16.12 16.60
N LEU A 500 -3.77 16.09 16.96
CA LEU A 500 -2.81 15.16 16.38
C LEU A 500 -3.12 13.70 16.71
N VAL A 501 -3.60 13.41 17.93
CA VAL A 501 -3.97 12.04 18.31
C VAL A 501 -5.11 11.54 17.45
N GLN A 502 -6.12 12.39 17.19
CA GLN A 502 -7.20 12.08 16.26
C GLN A 502 -6.67 11.83 14.86
N GLY A 503 -5.85 12.75 14.32
CA GLY A 503 -5.27 12.63 12.99
C GLY A 503 -4.37 11.40 12.82
N TYR A 504 -3.60 11.03 13.85
CA TYR A 504 -2.72 9.87 13.84
C TYR A 504 -3.51 8.56 13.72
N GLN A 505 -4.63 8.44 14.43
CA GLN A 505 -5.47 7.24 14.37
C GLN A 505 -6.21 7.15 13.03
N GLU A 506 -6.73 8.28 12.53
CA GLU A 506 -7.36 8.33 11.21
C GLU A 506 -6.37 7.89 10.13
N ALA A 507 -5.18 8.51 10.12
CA ALA A 507 -4.13 8.15 9.18
C ALA A 507 -3.64 6.71 9.39
N GLY A 508 -3.63 6.21 10.63
CA GLY A 508 -3.26 4.82 10.95
C GLY A 508 -4.26 3.80 10.39
N LEU A 509 -5.56 4.11 10.43
CA LEU A 509 -6.60 3.31 9.79
C LEU A 509 -6.47 3.37 8.26
N SER A 510 -6.27 4.56 7.70
CA SER A 510 -6.01 4.76 6.28
C SER A 510 -4.79 3.95 5.82
N VAL A 511 -3.71 3.90 6.63
CA VAL A 511 -2.54 3.06 6.38
C VAL A 511 -2.91 1.57 6.36
N ARG A 512 -3.75 1.10 7.28
CA ARG A 512 -4.20 -0.32 7.29
C ARG A 512 -5.03 -0.66 6.06
N MET A 513 -6.00 0.20 5.69
CA MET A 513 -6.83 0.01 4.50
C MET A 513 -5.99 -0.04 3.22
N LEU A 514 -5.13 0.96 3.01
CA LEU A 514 -4.22 0.97 1.86
C LEU A 514 -3.19 -0.16 1.91
N GLY A 515 -2.77 -0.56 3.12
CA GLY A 515 -1.93 -1.72 3.37
C GLY A 515 -2.51 -3.03 2.84
N ASN A 516 -3.85 -3.18 2.77
CA ASN A 516 -4.48 -4.35 2.15
C ASN A 516 -4.17 -4.48 0.65
N ILE A 517 -3.74 -3.40 -0.01
CA ILE A 517 -3.28 -3.38 -1.40
C ILE A 517 -1.75 -3.42 -1.43
N MET A 518 -1.10 -2.50 -0.71
CA MET A 518 0.36 -2.31 -0.80
C MET A 518 1.16 -3.50 -0.27
N ASN A 519 0.67 -4.21 0.75
CA ASN A 519 1.36 -5.38 1.33
C ASN A 519 1.10 -6.69 0.59
N ARG A 520 0.16 -6.71 -0.36
CA ARG A 520 -0.11 -7.93 -1.15
C ARG A 520 1.04 -8.16 -2.10
N SER A 521 1.44 -9.43 -2.24
CA SER A 521 2.46 -9.82 -3.21
C SER A 521 1.98 -9.52 -4.63
N PRO A 522 2.86 -8.98 -5.50
CA PRO A 522 2.52 -8.78 -6.90
C PRO A 522 2.38 -10.13 -7.61
N GLU A 523 1.67 -10.14 -8.74
CA GLU A 523 1.52 -11.30 -9.64
C GLU A 523 2.89 -11.85 -10.07
N ARG A 524 3.89 -10.96 -10.23
CA ARG A 524 5.29 -11.35 -10.44
C ARG A 524 6.26 -10.45 -9.68
N PRO A 525 7.40 -10.99 -9.23
CA PRO A 525 8.45 -10.17 -8.64
C PRO A 525 9.00 -9.17 -9.69
N PRO A 526 9.24 -7.90 -9.32
CA PRO A 526 9.68 -6.87 -10.27
C PRO A 526 11.03 -7.15 -10.97
N ASN A 527 11.84 -8.07 -10.42
CA ASN A 527 13.18 -8.37 -10.91
C ASN A 527 13.29 -9.68 -11.73
N VAL A 528 12.20 -10.43 -11.89
CA VAL A 528 12.22 -11.69 -12.66
C VAL A 528 11.67 -11.43 -14.05
N ARG A 529 12.55 -11.43 -15.06
CA ARG A 529 12.16 -11.38 -16.48
C ARG A 529 12.03 -12.82 -16.99
N GLY A 530 10.85 -13.15 -17.48
CA GLY A 530 10.60 -14.48 -18.07
C GLY A 530 11.18 -14.63 -19.48
N LEU A 531 11.14 -15.85 -19.99
CA LEU A 531 11.52 -16.19 -21.36
C LEU A 531 10.52 -15.59 -22.37
N ARG A 532 11.02 -15.22 -23.56
CA ARG A 532 10.21 -14.71 -24.67
C ARG A 532 10.43 -15.53 -25.95
N PRO A 533 10.16 -16.85 -25.93
CA PRO A 533 10.28 -17.68 -27.12
C PRO A 533 9.21 -17.29 -28.16
N PRO A 534 9.45 -17.53 -29.45
CA PRO A 534 8.38 -17.47 -30.45
C PRO A 534 7.31 -18.52 -30.09
N ILE A 535 6.03 -18.13 -30.15
CA ILE A 535 4.91 -19.02 -29.86
C ILE A 535 4.32 -19.49 -31.20
N ALA A 536 4.35 -20.80 -31.43
CA ALA A 536 3.68 -21.47 -32.55
C ALA A 536 2.23 -21.82 -32.21
N GLY A 537 1.94 -22.12 -30.93
CA GLY A 537 0.58 -22.27 -30.42
C GLY A 537 0.21 -23.67 -29.91
N THR A 538 1.17 -24.56 -29.69
CA THR A 538 0.93 -25.86 -29.05
C THR A 538 0.73 -25.65 -27.54
N VAL A 539 -0.30 -26.25 -26.95
CA VAL A 539 -0.57 -26.15 -25.50
C VAL A 539 -0.64 -27.54 -24.87
N GLU A 540 0.11 -27.77 -23.81
CA GLU A 540 0.19 -29.05 -23.11
C GLU A 540 -0.13 -28.88 -21.63
N PHE A 541 -1.01 -29.72 -21.12
CA PHE A 541 -1.31 -29.90 -19.70
C PHE A 541 -0.77 -31.26 -19.28
N GLU A 542 0.00 -31.31 -18.20
CA GLU A 542 0.55 -32.54 -17.62
C GLU A 542 0.14 -32.62 -16.14
N HIS A 543 -0.77 -33.55 -15.82
CA HIS A 543 -1.21 -33.90 -14.46
C HIS A 543 -1.63 -32.68 -13.61
N VAL A 544 -2.37 -31.75 -14.23
CA VAL A 544 -2.70 -30.48 -13.60
C VAL A 544 -3.81 -30.63 -12.57
N ILE A 545 -3.54 -30.20 -11.34
CA ILE A 545 -4.53 -30.07 -10.25
C ILE A 545 -4.59 -28.61 -9.82
N PHE A 546 -5.80 -28.06 -9.76
CA PHE A 546 -6.02 -26.65 -9.41
C PHE A 546 -7.25 -26.45 -8.52
N ARG A 547 -7.08 -25.61 -7.50
CA ARG A 547 -8.11 -25.17 -6.54
C ARG A 547 -8.11 -23.65 -6.42
N TYR A 548 -9.29 -23.03 -6.38
CA TYR A 548 -9.43 -21.58 -6.12
C TYR A 548 -9.13 -21.20 -4.66
N SER A 549 -9.33 -22.14 -3.73
CA SER A 549 -9.00 -22.01 -2.31
C SER A 549 -8.56 -23.37 -1.80
N GLU A 550 -7.65 -23.42 -0.83
CA GLU A 550 -7.20 -24.68 -0.21
C GLU A 550 -8.37 -25.48 0.38
N SER A 551 -9.38 -24.77 0.91
CA SER A 551 -10.60 -25.36 1.46
C SER A 551 -11.63 -25.83 0.41
N ALA A 552 -11.46 -25.44 -0.86
CA ALA A 552 -12.42 -25.73 -1.92
C ALA A 552 -12.08 -27.06 -2.63
N PRO A 553 -13.08 -27.77 -3.19
CA PRO A 553 -12.83 -28.92 -4.05
C PRO A 553 -11.99 -28.52 -5.28
N PRO A 554 -11.19 -29.45 -5.86
CA PRO A 554 -10.38 -29.15 -7.03
C PRO A 554 -11.28 -28.82 -8.23
N ALA A 555 -11.06 -27.66 -8.81
CA ALA A 555 -11.75 -27.24 -10.03
C ALA A 555 -11.20 -27.99 -11.26
N LEU A 556 -9.92 -28.36 -11.23
CA LEU A 556 -9.29 -29.32 -12.13
C LEU A 556 -8.56 -30.37 -11.30
N ASN A 557 -8.67 -31.63 -11.70
CA ASN A 557 -8.18 -32.77 -10.95
C ASN A 557 -7.50 -33.78 -11.89
N ASP A 558 -6.17 -33.73 -11.97
CA ASP A 558 -5.35 -34.60 -12.79
C ASP A 558 -5.69 -34.52 -14.28
N VAL A 559 -5.62 -33.30 -14.81
CA VAL A 559 -5.92 -32.99 -16.21
C VAL A 559 -4.64 -33.07 -17.04
N SER A 560 -4.63 -33.98 -18.02
CA SER A 560 -3.58 -34.10 -19.04
C SER A 560 -4.19 -33.97 -20.44
N LEU A 561 -3.68 -33.04 -21.25
CA LEU A 561 -4.23 -32.69 -22.55
C LEU A 561 -3.17 -32.03 -23.44
N THR A 562 -3.14 -32.39 -24.72
CA THR A 562 -2.31 -31.72 -25.74
C THR A 562 -3.19 -31.13 -26.82
N ILE A 563 -3.01 -29.83 -27.09
CA ILE A 563 -3.68 -29.07 -28.15
C ILE A 563 -2.62 -28.73 -29.21
N PRO A 564 -2.68 -29.34 -30.41
CA PRO A 564 -1.73 -29.08 -31.48
C PRO A 564 -1.81 -27.63 -32.00
N ALA A 565 -0.67 -27.08 -32.40
CA ALA A 565 -0.61 -25.76 -33.05
C ALA A 565 -1.48 -25.72 -34.31
N GLY A 566 -2.24 -24.63 -34.49
CA GLY A 566 -3.07 -24.40 -35.68
C GLY A 566 -4.37 -25.21 -35.73
N SER A 567 -4.71 -25.95 -34.68
CA SER A 567 -5.97 -26.70 -34.59
C SER A 567 -7.11 -25.89 -33.99
N VAL A 568 -8.34 -26.22 -34.36
CA VAL A 568 -9.57 -25.72 -33.74
C VAL A 568 -10.05 -26.76 -32.73
N PHE A 569 -10.03 -26.39 -31.46
CA PHE A 569 -10.23 -27.29 -30.33
C PHE A 569 -11.44 -26.87 -29.49
N GLY A 570 -12.43 -27.76 -29.36
CA GLY A 570 -13.65 -27.53 -28.60
C GLY A 570 -13.55 -28.02 -27.15
N ILE A 571 -14.16 -27.31 -26.21
CA ILE A 571 -14.27 -27.70 -24.81
C ILE A 571 -15.74 -27.71 -24.39
N VAL A 572 -16.22 -28.87 -23.94
CA VAL A 572 -17.61 -29.09 -23.52
C VAL A 572 -17.69 -29.69 -22.13
N GLY A 573 -18.82 -29.50 -21.47
CA GLY A 573 -19.06 -30.04 -20.14
C GLY A 573 -20.16 -29.31 -19.42
N ARG A 574 -20.67 -29.93 -18.35
CA ARG A 574 -21.71 -29.34 -17.49
C ARG A 574 -21.24 -28.02 -16.87
N SER A 575 -22.18 -27.21 -16.38
CA SER A 575 -21.79 -26.03 -15.60
C SER A 575 -20.96 -26.46 -14.38
N GLY A 576 -19.89 -25.72 -14.09
CA GLY A 576 -18.94 -26.06 -13.02
C GLY A 576 -17.97 -27.21 -13.32
N SER A 577 -17.91 -27.74 -14.56
CA SER A 577 -16.99 -28.85 -14.89
C SER A 577 -15.51 -28.49 -14.99
N GLY A 578 -15.17 -27.19 -14.91
CA GLY A 578 -13.77 -26.71 -14.98
C GLY A 578 -13.37 -25.99 -16.28
N LYS A 579 -14.27 -25.84 -17.27
CA LYS A 579 -13.98 -25.25 -18.60
C LYS A 579 -13.27 -23.89 -18.54
N SER A 580 -13.86 -22.91 -17.87
CA SER A 580 -13.27 -21.57 -17.73
C SER A 580 -12.00 -21.58 -16.85
N THR A 581 -11.84 -22.57 -15.99
CA THR A 581 -10.61 -22.74 -15.20
C THR A 581 -9.45 -23.17 -16.10
N LEU A 582 -9.70 -24.09 -17.04
CA LEU A 582 -8.72 -24.54 -18.01
C LEU A 582 -8.23 -23.37 -18.91
N THR A 583 -9.16 -22.55 -19.41
CA THR A 583 -8.80 -21.36 -20.22
C THR A 583 -8.06 -20.29 -19.41
N ARG A 584 -8.43 -20.09 -18.13
CA ARG A 584 -7.73 -19.17 -17.21
C ARG A 584 -6.29 -19.61 -16.93
N LEU A 585 -6.02 -20.91 -16.81
CA LEU A 585 -4.66 -21.42 -16.64
C LEU A 585 -3.83 -21.31 -17.93
N MET A 586 -4.44 -21.60 -19.09
CA MET A 586 -3.78 -21.47 -20.40
C MET A 586 -3.24 -20.06 -20.67
N ARG A 587 -3.97 -19.01 -20.24
CA ARG A 587 -3.56 -17.61 -20.39
C ARG A 587 -2.73 -17.05 -19.22
N GLY A 588 -2.31 -17.92 -18.28
CA GLY A 588 -1.51 -17.55 -17.12
C GLY A 588 -2.20 -16.56 -16.18
N THR A 589 -3.52 -16.66 -15.99
CA THR A 589 -4.26 -15.80 -15.05
C THR A 589 -4.09 -16.25 -13.59
N TYR A 590 -3.91 -17.55 -13.37
CA TYR A 590 -3.66 -18.12 -12.05
C TYR A 590 -2.34 -18.88 -12.04
N PRO A 591 -1.59 -18.87 -10.93
CA PRO A 591 -0.43 -19.73 -10.79
C PRO A 591 -0.86 -21.20 -10.70
N ILE A 592 -0.12 -22.07 -11.40
CA ILE A 592 -0.33 -23.51 -11.37
C ILE A 592 0.08 -24.03 -9.98
N GLN A 593 -0.72 -24.90 -9.36
CA GLN A 593 -0.45 -25.47 -8.04
C GLN A 593 0.30 -26.80 -8.13
N HIS A 594 -0.23 -27.75 -8.91
CA HIS A 594 0.40 -29.03 -9.21
C HIS A 594 0.32 -29.35 -10.70
N GLY A 595 1.26 -30.18 -11.17
CA GLY A 595 1.47 -30.44 -12.59
C GLY A 595 2.19 -29.29 -13.31
N SER A 596 2.16 -29.32 -14.63
CA SER A 596 2.71 -28.27 -15.49
C SER A 596 1.80 -27.96 -16.67
N VAL A 597 1.81 -26.69 -17.08
CA VAL A 597 1.21 -26.25 -18.34
C VAL A 597 2.33 -25.66 -19.19
N ARG A 598 2.51 -26.19 -20.40
CA ARG A 598 3.54 -25.76 -21.34
C ARG A 598 2.92 -25.19 -22.61
N ILE A 599 3.62 -24.22 -23.19
CA ILE A 599 3.32 -23.68 -24.52
C ILE A 599 4.57 -23.87 -25.36
N ASP A 600 4.46 -24.63 -26.45
CA ASP A 600 5.57 -25.01 -27.33
C ASP A 600 6.80 -25.52 -26.54
N GLY A 601 6.56 -26.43 -25.59
CA GLY A 601 7.58 -27.03 -24.72
C GLY A 601 8.07 -26.17 -23.54
N HIS A 602 7.70 -24.90 -23.46
CA HIS A 602 8.11 -24.00 -22.38
C HIS A 602 7.05 -23.90 -21.29
N GLU A 603 7.43 -24.05 -20.02
CA GLU A 603 6.48 -23.94 -18.92
C GLU A 603 5.97 -22.50 -18.77
N ILE A 604 4.64 -22.32 -18.60
CA ILE A 604 4.00 -21.00 -18.46
C ILE A 604 4.62 -20.16 -17.32
N ARG A 605 5.10 -20.81 -16.25
CA ARG A 605 5.75 -20.16 -15.11
C ARG A 605 7.06 -19.44 -15.50
N GLU A 606 7.74 -19.94 -16.53
CA GLU A 606 9.03 -19.41 -17.00
C GLU A 606 8.87 -18.31 -18.05
N LEU A 607 7.75 -18.30 -18.79
CA LEU A 607 7.47 -17.31 -19.84
C LEU A 607 7.23 -15.92 -19.27
N ASP A 608 7.60 -14.86 -19.98
CA ASP A 608 7.24 -13.48 -19.64
C ASP A 608 5.73 -13.25 -19.82
N LEU A 609 5.03 -12.73 -18.80
CA LEU A 609 3.56 -12.67 -18.79
C LEU A 609 2.98 -11.70 -19.82
N PRO A 610 3.54 -10.49 -20.02
CA PRO A 610 3.12 -9.61 -21.10
C PRO A 610 3.32 -10.26 -22.47
N HIS A 611 4.43 -10.98 -22.66
CA HIS A 611 4.70 -11.73 -23.89
C HIS A 611 3.65 -12.82 -24.12
N LEU A 612 3.38 -13.66 -23.11
CA LEU A 612 2.32 -14.67 -23.16
C LEU A 612 0.96 -14.05 -23.50
N ARG A 613 0.52 -13.05 -22.74
CA ARG A 613 -0.80 -12.40 -22.92
C ARG A 613 -0.92 -11.64 -24.23
N SER A 614 0.19 -11.18 -24.81
CA SER A 614 0.19 -10.56 -26.15
C SER A 614 0.00 -11.56 -27.28
N ASN A 615 0.34 -12.84 -27.06
CA ASN A 615 0.18 -13.93 -28.02
C ASN A 615 -1.12 -14.75 -27.82
N VAL A 616 -1.84 -14.50 -26.72
CA VAL A 616 -3.11 -15.15 -26.40
C VAL A 616 -4.24 -14.13 -26.49
N GLY A 617 -5.06 -14.22 -27.53
CA GLY A 617 -6.29 -13.44 -27.66
C GLY A 617 -7.41 -14.11 -26.87
N VAL A 618 -8.22 -13.35 -26.15
CA VAL A 618 -9.30 -13.92 -25.34
C VAL A 618 -10.57 -13.10 -25.51
N VAL A 619 -11.65 -13.79 -25.83
CA VAL A 619 -13.02 -13.27 -25.79
C VAL A 619 -13.70 -13.86 -24.57
N MET A 620 -13.98 -13.01 -23.58
CA MET A 620 -14.61 -13.40 -22.32
C MET A 620 -16.12 -13.56 -22.50
N GLN A 621 -16.74 -14.40 -21.66
CA GLN A 621 -18.20 -14.56 -21.60
C GLN A 621 -18.92 -13.23 -21.34
N GLN A 622 -18.42 -12.43 -20.39
CA GLN A 622 -18.89 -11.06 -20.15
C GLN A 622 -17.89 -10.08 -20.77
N CYS A 623 -18.35 -9.35 -21.79
CA CYS A 623 -17.52 -8.34 -22.47
C CYS A 623 -17.53 -7.03 -21.68
N PHE A 624 -16.36 -6.43 -21.50
CA PHE A 624 -16.24 -5.10 -20.92
C PHE A 624 -15.67 -4.13 -21.97
N LEU A 625 -16.38 -3.03 -22.21
CA LEU A 625 -15.94 -1.94 -23.06
C LEU A 625 -15.58 -0.75 -22.19
N PHE A 626 -14.42 -0.15 -22.46
CA PHE A 626 -13.99 1.05 -21.78
C PHE A 626 -14.74 2.24 -22.37
N ARG A 627 -14.98 3.27 -21.56
CA ARG A 627 -15.46 4.54 -22.09
C ARG A 627 -14.44 5.10 -23.08
N GLY A 628 -14.88 5.41 -24.29
CA GLY A 628 -14.03 5.84 -25.41
C GLY A 628 -14.69 5.56 -26.74
N THR A 629 -14.04 5.89 -27.86
CA THR A 629 -14.59 5.60 -29.19
C THR A 629 -14.58 4.10 -29.51
N VAL A 630 -15.38 3.66 -30.49
CA VAL A 630 -15.32 2.30 -31.03
C VAL A 630 -13.90 1.97 -31.49
N ARG A 631 -13.25 2.90 -32.20
CA ARG A 631 -11.86 2.78 -32.66
C ARG A 631 -10.89 2.56 -31.51
N GLU A 632 -10.96 3.37 -30.45
CA GLU A 632 -10.12 3.23 -29.26
C GLU A 632 -10.35 1.90 -28.54
N ASN A 633 -11.61 1.44 -28.50
CA ASN A 633 -11.95 0.17 -27.88
C ASN A 633 -11.41 -1.04 -28.66
N ILE A 634 -11.45 -1.04 -29.99
CA ILE A 634 -10.83 -2.10 -30.82
C ILE A 634 -9.30 -1.99 -30.72
N GLY A 635 -8.77 -0.77 -30.82
CA GLY A 635 -7.35 -0.40 -30.73
C GLY A 635 -6.71 -0.56 -29.35
N ALA A 636 -7.46 -0.91 -28.30
CA ALA A 636 -6.97 -0.95 -26.92
C ALA A 636 -5.76 -1.88 -26.72
N THR A 637 -5.66 -2.96 -27.52
CA THR A 637 -4.55 -3.92 -27.47
C THR A 637 -3.34 -3.49 -28.32
N ARG A 638 -3.52 -2.55 -29.25
CA ARG A 638 -2.47 -2.01 -30.14
C ARG A 638 -2.83 -0.55 -30.52
N PRO A 639 -2.51 0.44 -29.66
CA PRO A 639 -2.92 1.83 -29.85
C PRO A 639 -2.36 2.50 -31.12
N ASP A 640 -1.28 1.95 -31.66
CA ASP A 640 -0.59 2.35 -32.88
C ASP A 640 -1.18 1.74 -34.16
N ALA A 641 -2.24 0.92 -34.06
CA ALA A 641 -2.87 0.29 -35.21
C ALA A 641 -3.50 1.33 -36.15
N THR A 642 -3.33 1.13 -37.46
CA THR A 642 -3.96 1.99 -38.46
C THR A 642 -5.47 1.75 -38.52
N LEU A 643 -6.22 2.73 -39.05
CA LEU A 643 -7.66 2.56 -39.24
C LEU A 643 -7.98 1.35 -40.12
N GLU A 644 -7.16 1.08 -41.16
CA GLU A 644 -7.33 -0.07 -42.04
C GLU A 644 -7.23 -1.40 -41.29
N GLU A 645 -6.27 -1.53 -40.37
CA GLU A 645 -6.12 -2.73 -39.55
C GLU A 645 -7.31 -2.90 -38.59
N ILE A 646 -7.81 -1.80 -38.03
CA ILE A 646 -8.99 -1.78 -37.15
C ILE A 646 -10.25 -2.20 -37.93
N VAL A 647 -10.44 -1.66 -39.13
CA VAL A 647 -11.55 -2.04 -40.02
C VAL A 647 -11.45 -3.51 -40.40
N HIS A 648 -10.26 -3.99 -40.78
CA HIS A 648 -10.05 -5.39 -41.11
C HIS A 648 -10.41 -6.34 -39.96
N ALA A 649 -9.98 -6.02 -38.73
CA ALA A 649 -10.35 -6.79 -37.54
C ALA A 649 -11.86 -6.75 -37.26
N ALA A 650 -12.51 -5.59 -37.47
CA ALA A 650 -13.95 -5.44 -37.32
C ALA A 650 -14.74 -6.21 -38.39
N THR A 651 -14.28 -6.24 -39.64
CA THR A 651 -14.89 -7.03 -40.71
C THR A 651 -14.80 -8.53 -40.41
N MET A 652 -13.63 -9.01 -39.97
CA MET A 652 -13.44 -10.41 -39.57
C MET A 652 -14.38 -10.82 -38.43
N ALA A 653 -14.62 -9.92 -37.48
CA ALA A 653 -15.54 -10.14 -36.36
C ALA A 653 -17.03 -9.94 -36.71
N GLY A 654 -17.37 -9.54 -37.95
CA GLY A 654 -18.73 -9.17 -38.35
C GLY A 654 -19.26 -7.91 -37.66
N ALA A 655 -18.37 -7.07 -37.12
CA ALA A 655 -18.71 -5.83 -36.41
C ALA A 655 -18.86 -4.63 -37.35
N ASP A 656 -18.16 -4.61 -38.49
CA ASP A 656 -18.10 -3.47 -39.41
C ASP A 656 -19.49 -3.00 -39.89
N GLU A 657 -20.41 -3.93 -40.13
CA GLU A 657 -21.77 -3.65 -40.60
C GLU A 657 -22.54 -2.75 -39.62
N PHE A 658 -22.61 -3.13 -38.34
CA PHE A 658 -23.34 -2.32 -37.36
C PHE A 658 -22.57 -1.06 -36.98
N ILE A 659 -21.23 -1.10 -37.01
CA ILE A 659 -20.41 0.09 -36.72
C ILE A 659 -20.74 1.20 -37.72
N LYS A 660 -20.88 0.87 -39.02
CA LYS A 660 -21.28 1.84 -40.05
C LYS A 660 -22.67 2.46 -39.86
N LEU A 661 -23.55 1.76 -39.14
CA LEU A 661 -24.89 2.27 -38.79
C LEU A 661 -24.89 3.18 -37.56
N LEU A 662 -23.79 3.23 -36.80
CA LEU A 662 -23.67 4.14 -35.66
C LEU A 662 -23.53 5.60 -36.15
N PRO A 663 -24.02 6.60 -35.37
CA PRO A 663 -24.05 8.00 -35.79
C PRO A 663 -22.71 8.58 -36.25
N GLN A 664 -21.59 8.09 -35.70
CA GLN A 664 -20.24 8.55 -36.01
C GLN A 664 -19.32 7.39 -36.43
N GLY A 665 -19.89 6.25 -36.87
CA GLY A 665 -19.09 5.10 -37.28
C GLY A 665 -18.11 4.64 -36.19
N TYR A 666 -16.85 4.50 -36.56
CA TYR A 666 -15.74 4.13 -35.66
C TYR A 666 -15.40 5.20 -34.60
N ASP A 667 -15.84 6.45 -34.79
CA ASP A 667 -15.65 7.55 -33.84
C ASP A 667 -16.77 7.65 -32.81
N THR A 668 -17.80 6.79 -32.91
CA THR A 668 -18.92 6.77 -31.96
C THR A 668 -18.41 6.52 -30.54
N LEU A 669 -18.79 7.39 -29.62
CA LEU A 669 -18.45 7.28 -28.21
C LEU A 669 -19.26 6.15 -27.55
N LEU A 670 -18.56 5.25 -26.87
CA LEU A 670 -19.12 4.19 -26.06
C LEU A 670 -19.13 4.60 -24.58
N GLU A 671 -20.22 4.28 -23.90
CA GLU A 671 -20.32 4.43 -22.45
C GLU A 671 -19.56 3.31 -21.72
N GLU A 672 -19.28 3.50 -20.43
CA GLU A 672 -18.60 2.49 -19.63
C GLU A 672 -19.44 1.20 -19.57
N GLY A 673 -18.81 0.06 -19.85
CA GLY A 673 -19.52 -1.21 -19.97
C GLY A 673 -20.34 -1.36 -21.26
N GLY A 674 -20.36 -0.37 -22.15
CA GLY A 674 -21.05 -0.44 -23.44
C GLY A 674 -22.58 -0.48 -23.32
N THR A 675 -23.16 0.19 -22.32
CA THR A 675 -24.61 0.26 -22.05
C THR A 675 -25.44 0.73 -23.24
N ASN A 676 -24.84 1.46 -24.19
CA ASN A 676 -25.45 1.92 -25.42
C ASN A 676 -25.40 0.90 -26.58
N LEU A 677 -24.88 -0.31 -26.36
CA LEU A 677 -24.79 -1.39 -27.35
C LEU A 677 -25.53 -2.64 -26.87
N SER A 678 -26.04 -3.44 -27.81
CA SER A 678 -26.59 -4.76 -27.49
C SER A 678 -25.47 -5.74 -27.09
N GLY A 679 -25.81 -6.78 -26.32
CA GLY A 679 -24.84 -7.80 -25.91
C GLY A 679 -24.09 -8.45 -27.08
N GLY A 680 -24.79 -8.73 -28.19
CA GLY A 680 -24.18 -9.27 -29.40
C GLY A 680 -23.24 -8.28 -30.11
N GLN A 681 -23.54 -6.97 -30.09
CA GLN A 681 -22.63 -5.94 -30.61
C GLN A 681 -21.37 -5.83 -29.75
N GLN A 682 -21.51 -5.84 -28.42
CA GLN A 682 -20.37 -5.82 -27.50
C GLN A 682 -19.45 -7.03 -27.72
N GLN A 683 -20.04 -8.20 -27.95
CA GLN A 683 -19.30 -9.44 -28.20
C GLN A 683 -18.53 -9.39 -29.52
N ARG A 684 -19.13 -8.88 -30.60
CA ARG A 684 -18.44 -8.65 -31.88
C ARG A 684 -17.27 -7.66 -31.76
N LEU A 685 -17.41 -6.58 -30.99
CA LEU A 685 -16.29 -5.67 -30.70
C LEU A 685 -15.18 -6.34 -29.90
N SER A 686 -15.54 -7.19 -28.94
CA SER A 686 -14.58 -7.97 -28.15
C SER A 686 -13.78 -8.95 -29.02
N ILE A 687 -14.45 -9.62 -29.98
CA ILE A 687 -13.79 -10.45 -31.00
C ILE A 687 -12.83 -9.61 -31.84
N ALA A 688 -13.26 -8.47 -32.38
CA ALA A 688 -12.39 -7.58 -33.15
C ALA A 688 -11.14 -7.14 -32.35
N ARG A 689 -11.33 -6.76 -31.07
CA ARG A 689 -10.24 -6.40 -30.15
C ARG A 689 -9.24 -7.54 -29.93
N ALA A 690 -9.73 -8.78 -29.81
CA ALA A 690 -8.88 -9.96 -29.65
C ALA A 690 -8.09 -10.28 -30.92
N LEU A 691 -8.67 -10.06 -32.10
CA LEU A 691 -8.04 -10.33 -33.40
C LEU A 691 -7.00 -9.29 -33.81
N LEU A 692 -7.14 -8.03 -33.38
CA LEU A 692 -6.28 -6.92 -33.81
C LEU A 692 -4.78 -7.18 -33.59
N ARG A 693 -4.41 -7.88 -32.51
CA ARG A 693 -3.03 -8.19 -32.16
C ARG A 693 -2.48 -9.45 -32.84
N GLN A 694 -3.28 -10.09 -33.69
CA GLN A 694 -2.96 -11.32 -34.42
C GLN A 694 -2.38 -12.42 -33.50
N PRO A 695 -3.13 -12.83 -32.45
CA PRO A 695 -2.65 -13.80 -31.47
C PRO A 695 -2.43 -15.18 -32.11
N ARG A 696 -1.48 -15.95 -31.57
CA ARG A 696 -1.18 -17.33 -31.99
C ARG A 696 -2.12 -18.35 -31.36
N ILE A 697 -2.66 -18.01 -30.19
CA ILE A 697 -3.69 -18.78 -29.49
C ILE A 697 -4.89 -17.87 -29.30
N LEU A 698 -6.07 -18.29 -29.76
CA LEU A 698 -7.32 -17.55 -29.60
C LEU A 698 -8.28 -18.35 -28.73
N ILE A 699 -8.72 -17.78 -27.61
CA ILE A 699 -9.67 -18.40 -26.69
C ILE A 699 -11.03 -17.70 -26.86
N LEU A 700 -12.06 -18.48 -27.21
CA LEU A 700 -13.44 -18.04 -27.32
C LEU A 700 -14.25 -18.67 -26.18
N ASP A 701 -14.42 -17.94 -25.07
CA ASP A 701 -15.16 -18.43 -23.90
C ASP A 701 -16.64 -18.03 -23.98
N GLU A 702 -17.48 -18.94 -24.50
CA GLU A 702 -18.90 -18.71 -24.79
C GLU A 702 -19.15 -17.48 -25.69
N ALA A 703 -18.22 -17.23 -26.63
CA ALA A 703 -18.19 -16.04 -27.47
C ALA A 703 -19.39 -15.88 -28.43
N THR A 704 -20.29 -16.88 -28.52
CA THR A 704 -21.49 -16.80 -29.35
C THR A 704 -22.80 -16.89 -28.56
N SER A 705 -22.75 -16.96 -27.22
CA SER A 705 -23.94 -17.17 -26.41
C SER A 705 -24.89 -15.97 -26.38
N ALA A 706 -24.37 -14.74 -26.49
CA ALA A 706 -25.13 -13.51 -26.52
C ALA A 706 -25.38 -12.97 -27.94
N LEU A 707 -24.92 -13.68 -28.97
CA LEU A 707 -25.19 -13.36 -30.37
C LEU A 707 -26.59 -13.87 -30.76
N ASP A 708 -27.29 -13.05 -31.52
CA ASP A 708 -28.44 -13.48 -32.31
C ASP A 708 -28.01 -14.48 -33.39
N PRO A 709 -28.93 -15.33 -33.90
CA PRO A 709 -28.58 -16.38 -34.85
C PRO A 709 -27.90 -15.88 -36.14
N GLU A 710 -28.26 -14.68 -36.62
CA GLU A 710 -27.69 -14.08 -37.82
C GLU A 710 -26.23 -13.67 -37.57
N SER A 711 -25.97 -12.95 -36.47
CA SER A 711 -24.61 -12.59 -36.07
C SER A 711 -23.74 -13.81 -35.75
N GLU A 712 -24.30 -14.86 -35.14
CA GLU A 712 -23.58 -16.13 -34.90
C GLU A 712 -23.18 -16.80 -36.21
N ALA A 713 -24.05 -16.81 -37.21
CA ALA A 713 -23.76 -17.38 -38.53
C ALA A 713 -22.62 -16.62 -39.23
N ILE A 714 -22.58 -15.29 -39.12
CA ILE A 714 -21.50 -14.45 -39.68
C ILE A 714 -20.15 -14.79 -39.02
N VAL A 715 -20.11 -14.87 -37.69
CA VAL A 715 -18.88 -15.21 -36.96
C VAL A 715 -18.43 -16.64 -37.27
N GLN A 716 -19.37 -17.59 -37.35
CA GLN A 716 -19.12 -18.98 -37.78
C GLN A 716 -18.55 -19.04 -39.20
N ALA A 717 -19.12 -18.31 -40.16
CA ALA A 717 -18.64 -18.26 -41.54
C ALA A 717 -17.21 -17.71 -41.64
N ASN A 718 -16.86 -16.76 -40.78
CA ASN A 718 -15.51 -16.21 -40.69
C ASN A 718 -14.55 -17.06 -39.84
N LEU A 719 -15.03 -18.06 -39.10
CA LEU A 719 -14.23 -18.83 -38.15
C LEU A 719 -13.06 -19.55 -38.83
N ALA A 720 -13.24 -20.06 -40.05
CA ALA A 720 -12.17 -20.66 -40.83
C ALA A 720 -11.02 -19.66 -41.08
N ARG A 721 -11.35 -18.44 -41.52
CA ARG A 721 -10.38 -17.36 -41.73
C ARG A 721 -9.75 -16.87 -40.42
N ILE A 722 -10.53 -16.87 -39.34
CA ILE A 722 -10.05 -16.54 -38.00
C ILE A 722 -9.06 -17.62 -37.50
N ALA A 723 -9.28 -18.90 -37.83
CA ALA A 723 -8.43 -20.00 -37.44
C ALA A 723 -7.12 -20.09 -38.24
N GLU A 724 -7.06 -19.52 -39.44
CA GLU A 724 -5.84 -19.53 -40.27
C GLU A 724 -4.60 -19.03 -39.50
N GLY A 725 -3.63 -19.93 -39.31
CA GLY A 725 -2.37 -19.65 -38.63
C GLY A 725 -2.48 -19.48 -37.10
N ARG A 726 -3.59 -19.92 -36.48
CA ARG A 726 -3.87 -19.78 -35.05
C ARG A 726 -4.41 -21.08 -34.46
N THR A 727 -4.01 -21.38 -33.23
CA THR A 727 -4.71 -22.39 -32.41
C THR A 727 -5.96 -21.75 -31.82
N VAL A 728 -7.14 -22.29 -32.10
CA VAL A 728 -8.41 -21.73 -31.60
C VAL A 728 -8.99 -22.67 -30.56
N VAL A 729 -9.25 -22.16 -29.35
CA VAL A 729 -9.86 -22.91 -28.25
C VAL A 729 -11.25 -22.35 -27.99
N MET A 730 -12.28 -23.13 -28.28
CA MET A 730 -13.68 -22.74 -28.16
C MET A 730 -14.33 -23.42 -26.97
N VAL A 731 -14.76 -22.65 -25.99
CA VAL A 731 -15.64 -23.12 -24.91
C VAL A 731 -17.06 -22.78 -25.31
N SER A 732 -17.94 -23.78 -25.40
CA SER A 732 -19.32 -23.53 -25.76
C SER A 732 -20.28 -24.44 -25.00
N HIS A 733 -21.42 -23.86 -24.62
CA HIS A 733 -22.58 -24.62 -24.22
C HIS A 733 -23.46 -25.03 -25.41
N ARG A 734 -23.30 -24.42 -26.60
CA ARG A 734 -24.00 -24.78 -27.83
C ARG A 734 -23.17 -25.77 -28.63
N LEU A 735 -23.50 -27.05 -28.56
CA LEU A 735 -22.70 -28.10 -29.20
C LEU A 735 -22.64 -27.99 -30.72
N SER A 736 -23.66 -27.41 -31.35
CA SER A 736 -23.68 -27.11 -32.80
C SER A 736 -22.46 -26.32 -33.26
N SER A 737 -22.02 -25.35 -32.45
CA SER A 737 -20.86 -24.50 -32.75
C SER A 737 -19.52 -25.25 -32.76
N LEU A 738 -19.47 -26.44 -32.16
CA LEU A 738 -18.24 -27.24 -32.00
C LEU A 738 -18.17 -28.43 -32.96
N VAL A 739 -19.20 -28.66 -33.78
CA VAL A 739 -19.23 -29.79 -34.72
C VAL A 739 -18.08 -29.73 -35.73
N ALA A 740 -17.70 -28.52 -36.14
CA ALA A 740 -16.61 -28.26 -37.08
C ALA A 740 -15.21 -28.25 -36.44
N ALA A 741 -15.09 -28.47 -35.12
CA ALA A 741 -13.79 -28.51 -34.44
C ALA A 741 -13.00 -29.79 -34.80
N ASP A 742 -11.67 -29.67 -34.89
CA ASP A 742 -10.77 -30.79 -35.17
C ASP A 742 -10.82 -31.86 -34.08
N ALA A 743 -11.01 -31.42 -32.83
CA ALA A 743 -11.22 -32.26 -31.67
C ALA A 743 -12.02 -31.52 -30.60
N ILE A 744 -12.77 -32.27 -29.80
CA ILE A 744 -13.59 -31.77 -28.69
C ILE A 744 -13.17 -32.52 -27.42
N VAL A 745 -12.93 -31.80 -26.33
CA VAL A 745 -12.70 -32.38 -24.99
C VAL A 745 -13.96 -32.27 -24.15
N VAL A 746 -14.31 -33.39 -23.51
CA VAL A 746 -15.44 -33.49 -22.60
C VAL A 746 -14.92 -33.44 -21.16
N LEU A 747 -15.17 -32.33 -20.46
CA LEU A 747 -14.90 -32.19 -19.04
C LEU A 747 -16.12 -32.52 -18.19
N ASP A 748 -15.91 -33.34 -17.16
CA ASP A 748 -16.87 -33.54 -16.07
C ASP A 748 -16.15 -33.52 -14.71
N ARG A 749 -16.70 -32.75 -13.76
CA ARG A 749 -16.17 -32.60 -12.39
C ARG A 749 -14.65 -32.39 -12.31
N GLY A 750 -14.11 -31.54 -13.18
CA GLY A 750 -12.68 -31.20 -13.20
C GLY A 750 -11.77 -32.26 -13.83
N ARG A 751 -12.31 -33.31 -14.45
CA ARG A 751 -11.56 -34.36 -15.14
C ARG A 751 -11.92 -34.41 -16.62
N ILE A 752 -10.97 -34.82 -17.45
CA ILE A 752 -11.24 -35.14 -18.86
C ILE A 752 -11.85 -36.54 -18.91
N VAL A 753 -13.06 -36.64 -19.46
CA VAL A 753 -13.79 -37.91 -19.61
C VAL A 753 -13.44 -38.58 -20.93
N ASP A 754 -13.40 -37.81 -22.01
CA ASP A 754 -13.05 -38.28 -23.36
C ASP A 754 -12.64 -37.07 -24.23
N HIS A 755 -11.95 -37.33 -25.34
CA HIS A 755 -11.59 -36.33 -26.35
C HIS A 755 -11.55 -36.93 -27.76
N GLY A 756 -12.03 -36.21 -28.77
CA GLY A 756 -12.01 -36.70 -30.16
C GLY A 756 -12.92 -35.89 -31.09
N LYS A 757 -13.12 -36.36 -32.32
CA LYS A 757 -14.03 -35.72 -33.27
C LYS A 757 -15.49 -35.90 -32.85
N HIS A 758 -16.37 -35.01 -33.32
CA HIS A 758 -17.81 -35.04 -33.03
C HIS A 758 -18.43 -36.43 -33.22
N GLY A 759 -18.23 -37.06 -34.39
CA GLY A 759 -18.81 -38.37 -34.70
C GLY A 759 -18.31 -39.50 -33.79
N GLU A 760 -17.02 -39.47 -33.43
CA GLU A 760 -16.41 -40.45 -32.52
C GLU A 760 -17.00 -40.32 -31.12
N LEU A 761 -17.07 -39.09 -30.59
CA LEU A 761 -17.62 -38.82 -29.26
C LEU A 761 -19.11 -39.16 -29.16
N LEU A 762 -19.87 -38.93 -30.22
CA LEU A 762 -21.28 -39.32 -30.27
C LEU A 762 -21.46 -40.84 -30.15
N SER A 763 -20.52 -41.62 -30.68
CA SER A 763 -20.55 -43.09 -30.67
C SER A 763 -20.02 -43.73 -29.38
N ARG A 764 -19.03 -43.11 -28.71
CA ARG A 764 -18.34 -43.74 -27.56
C ARG A 764 -18.49 -43.02 -26.23
N CYS A 765 -18.72 -41.69 -26.23
CA CYS A 765 -18.79 -40.90 -25.00
C CYS A 765 -20.25 -40.70 -24.57
N MET A 766 -20.66 -41.41 -23.51
CA MET A 766 -22.01 -41.29 -22.95
C MET A 766 -22.33 -39.86 -22.49
N THR A 767 -21.38 -39.18 -21.83
CA THR A 767 -21.57 -37.81 -21.34
C THR A 767 -21.79 -36.83 -22.50
N TYR A 768 -21.01 -36.97 -23.58
CA TYR A 768 -21.17 -36.14 -24.78
C TYR A 768 -22.53 -36.38 -25.45
N ARG A 769 -22.90 -37.65 -25.67
CA ARG A 769 -24.18 -38.02 -26.27
C ARG A 769 -25.37 -37.50 -25.48
N GLN A 770 -25.32 -37.58 -24.14
CA GLN A 770 -26.36 -37.02 -23.28
C GLN A 770 -26.50 -35.51 -23.46
N LEU A 771 -25.39 -34.76 -23.47
CA LEU A 771 -25.42 -33.31 -23.70
C LEU A 771 -25.97 -32.97 -25.09
N TRP A 772 -25.57 -33.72 -26.12
CA TRP A 772 -26.05 -33.55 -27.50
C TRP A 772 -27.57 -33.78 -27.61
N ASN A 773 -28.05 -34.91 -27.09
CA ASN A 773 -29.47 -35.27 -27.14
C ASN A 773 -30.34 -34.30 -26.32
N GLN A 774 -29.83 -33.74 -25.23
CA GLN A 774 -30.53 -32.73 -24.45
C GLN A 774 -30.74 -31.44 -25.25
N GLN A 775 -29.75 -31.00 -26.01
CA GLN A 775 -29.84 -29.79 -26.83
C GLN A 775 -30.68 -30.00 -28.08
N ASN A 776 -30.53 -31.14 -28.75
CA ASN A 776 -31.23 -31.47 -30.00
C ASN A 776 -32.54 -32.24 -29.80
N ARG A 777 -33.12 -32.16 -28.61
CA ARG A 777 -34.37 -32.88 -28.27
C ARG A 777 -35.56 -32.48 -29.16
N HIS A 778 -35.49 -31.31 -29.79
CA HIS A 778 -36.47 -30.79 -30.74
C HIS A 778 -36.30 -31.34 -32.17
N LEU A 779 -35.13 -31.88 -32.52
CA LEU A 779 -34.87 -32.54 -33.82
C LEU A 779 -35.25 -34.04 -33.81
N ALA A 780 -35.46 -34.61 -32.62
CA ALA A 780 -35.84 -36.01 -32.41
C ALA A 780 -37.35 -36.22 -32.21
N ARG A 781 -38.16 -35.16 -32.31
CA ARG A 781 -39.62 -35.19 -32.43
C ARG A 781 -39.98 -34.84 -33.86
#